data_AF-A0A421F179-F1
#
_entry.id   AF-A0A421F179-F1
#
_cell.length_a   1.000
_cell.length_b   1.000
_cell.length_c   1.000
_cell.angle_alpha   90.00
_cell.angle_beta   90.00
_cell.angle_gamma   90.00
#
_symmetry.space_group_name_H-M   'P 1'
#
loop_
_entity.id
_entity.type
_entity.pdbx_description
1 polymer ?
#
loop_
_entity_poly.entity_id
_entity_poly.type
_entity_poly.pdbx_seq_one_letter_code
_entity_poly.pdbx_strand_id
1 'polypeptide(L)'
;MIETLLKRGVDPNPLDYGSYENTRLLAMLVRAGGDLRAKDNSGKTPVDYARAQRSQFVLRFLERTFPGLMMVQPESPEVSTVFAATPKYSDDATAYLAKCESSGKISRSRVVPKVNASCDVGKVSSVHSEGEGAELDALLTKVDVKNGRFGLNVFYRLQLVRDELQDIFVLFTNWGRIGETGKFQNTPFRDEEEAVNEFKKIFRSKTGNTWESRAPDEFVKKPKKYNLVQRVNYATKVDEEVTRSFREDMEDGATRGVVFPDQRDSDLIGAPSIMAMLAAITDVRNLQLAAQTSCGFAGGDLPLAKQDELRAALEKLHDIRVLLEEKEELVKEIGTASGDLTDEGATRRALLATRHEALTEKVSERSSRYYEIMPCAEDALASSIRAFDQVSDVDVEITRLKLLIDIMETYKMLLGAKWALPTQNPLEYCYHALQVRLAPLPPADAERQLIHRYFFGGLRSHDQRYQISNVFEVERRGESQRFNDLMAERSDLAIVQKHLLWHGTKRTNLMGILSQGLRVAPPEAPHHGYAYGKGLYFADVAEKSLNYCDSSYELPILATDGKRDKSTTKTRKVHYMLLCEVALGKPTELTTAAAWANGVLPCEGMDSVKALAMYTPDPSGALISPKCGAMLHLGRVKRMGSEVPYNRVWAKTEPNPMPMGWYERDPKFTAATQDYLEKLVANKDFSVGDTHTVSSTGNDRAHFLQYQYEQRTITIDMTSRESADSAVEDEKVDDAAQKGGNGAWCQATLKVTIRPDDNSATYSYSVKLYRNALSSSPLEEGFTLAEPALSDYAEYVVYKEAQARIRYVVEVETV
;
A
#
# COMPACT_ATOMS: atom_id res chain seq x y z
N MET A 1 -9.38 23.87 41.20
CA MET A 1 -9.90 23.29 39.93
C MET A 1 -9.67 21.79 39.86
N ILE A 2 -8.43 21.32 40.05
CA ILE A 2 -8.06 19.90 40.14
C ILE A 2 -8.70 19.18 41.35
N GLU A 3 -8.87 19.84 42.49
CA GLU A 3 -9.49 19.26 43.70
C GLU A 3 -10.95 18.79 43.53
N THR A 4 -11.73 19.44 42.67
CA THR A 4 -13.13 19.05 42.41
C THR A 4 -13.22 17.80 41.54
N LEU A 5 -12.21 17.54 40.71
CA LEU A 5 -12.10 16.35 39.85
C LEU A 5 -11.64 15.13 40.65
N LEU A 6 -10.71 15.32 41.59
CA LEU A 6 -10.25 14.27 42.51
C LEU A 6 -11.38 13.70 43.37
N LYS A 7 -12.39 14.52 43.74
CA LYS A 7 -13.57 14.07 44.49
C LYS A 7 -14.56 13.23 43.68
N ARG A 8 -14.47 13.21 42.34
CA ARG A 8 -15.36 12.46 41.43
C ARG A 8 -14.69 11.24 40.78
N GLY A 9 -13.50 10.86 41.24
CA GLY A 9 -12.80 9.67 40.72
C GLY A 9 -12.26 9.82 39.30
N VAL A 10 -12.26 11.03 38.74
CA VAL A 10 -11.56 11.34 37.48
C VAL A 10 -10.12 11.64 37.88
N ASP A 11 -9.20 10.69 37.68
CA ASP A 11 -7.77 10.96 37.81
C ASP A 11 -7.38 11.96 36.71
N PRO A 12 -7.16 13.25 37.02
CA PRO A 12 -6.96 14.24 35.98
C PRO A 12 -5.53 14.23 35.47
N ASN A 13 -4.64 13.40 36.06
CA ASN A 13 -3.19 13.53 36.12
C ASN A 13 -2.62 14.36 34.96
N PRO A 14 -2.68 15.70 35.06
CA PRO A 14 -2.36 16.54 33.92
C PRO A 14 -0.87 16.38 33.71
N LEU A 15 -0.48 15.93 32.53
CA LEU A 15 0.93 15.92 32.19
C LEU A 15 1.39 17.38 32.21
N ASP A 16 2.58 17.64 32.73
CA ASP A 16 3.15 19.00 32.81
C ASP A 16 3.13 19.76 31.47
N TYR A 17 2.93 19.04 30.36
CA TYR A 17 3.03 19.48 28.98
C TYR A 17 1.85 19.08 28.07
N GLY A 18 0.71 18.60 28.60
CA GLY A 18 -0.44 18.22 27.77
C GLY A 18 -1.79 18.41 28.47
N SER A 19 -2.82 18.83 27.74
CA SER A 19 -4.19 18.95 28.27
C SER A 19 -5.18 18.04 27.54
N TYR A 20 -6.15 17.54 28.30
CA TYR A 20 -7.30 16.82 27.75
C TYR A 20 -8.28 17.85 27.17
N GLU A 21 -8.64 17.71 25.89
CA GLU A 21 -9.65 18.57 25.28
C GLU A 21 -11.06 18.15 25.71
N ASN A 22 -11.52 18.71 26.84
CA ASN A 22 -12.88 18.48 27.33
C ASN A 22 -13.69 19.77 27.29
N THR A 23 -14.29 20.05 26.13
CA THR A 23 -15.12 21.23 25.91
C THR A 23 -16.36 21.26 26.79
N ARG A 24 -16.92 20.09 27.16
CA ARG A 24 -18.05 19.99 28.09
C ARG A 24 -17.68 20.43 29.50
N LEU A 25 -16.54 19.94 30.02
CA LEU A 25 -16.03 20.35 31.32
C LEU A 25 -15.68 21.84 31.33
N LEU A 26 -15.02 22.33 30.27
CA LEU A 26 -14.74 23.74 30.10
C LEU A 26 -16.02 24.58 30.11
N ALA A 27 -17.06 24.16 29.36
CA ALA A 27 -18.36 24.82 29.35
C ALA A 27 -18.97 24.90 30.76
N MET A 28 -18.94 23.79 31.51
CA MET A 28 -19.45 23.72 32.87
C MET A 28 -18.68 24.68 33.79
N LEU A 29 -17.35 24.72 33.68
CA LEU A 29 -16.50 25.58 34.51
C LEU A 29 -16.73 27.06 34.22
N VAL A 30 -16.79 27.45 32.95
CA VAL A 30 -17.06 28.86 32.56
C VAL A 30 -18.46 29.27 33.00
N ARG A 31 -19.48 28.40 32.81
CA ARG A 31 -20.85 28.67 33.28
C ARG A 31 -20.97 28.73 34.81
N ALA A 32 -20.11 28.01 35.53
CA ALA A 32 -20.01 28.07 36.99
C ALA A 32 -19.23 29.31 37.51
N GLY A 33 -18.84 30.25 36.62
CA GLY A 33 -18.16 31.49 36.99
C GLY A 33 -16.64 31.47 36.80
N GLY A 34 -16.07 30.46 36.11
CA GLY A 34 -14.65 30.43 35.77
C GLY A 34 -14.26 31.55 34.80
N ASP A 35 -13.27 32.37 35.19
CA ASP A 35 -12.79 33.49 34.37
C ASP A 35 -11.68 33.07 33.39
N LEU A 36 -11.97 33.13 32.10
CA LEU A 36 -11.03 32.83 31.01
C LEU A 36 -9.92 33.88 30.86
N ARG A 37 -10.05 35.05 31.51
CA ARG A 37 -9.05 36.13 31.50
C ARG A 37 -8.15 36.11 32.74
N ALA A 38 -8.45 35.23 33.70
CA ALA A 38 -7.62 35.06 34.88
C ALA A 38 -6.21 34.63 34.46
N LYS A 39 -5.21 35.37 34.92
CA LYS A 39 -3.80 35.07 34.69
C LYS A 39 -3.26 34.25 35.85
N ASP A 40 -2.46 33.25 35.53
CA ASP A 40 -1.69 32.52 36.53
C ASP A 40 -0.43 33.29 36.96
N ASN A 41 0.40 32.66 37.80
CA ASN A 41 1.66 33.23 38.29
C ASN A 41 2.70 33.48 37.16
N SER A 42 2.51 32.87 35.98
CA SER A 42 3.33 33.10 34.79
C SER A 42 2.76 34.20 33.87
N GLY A 43 1.64 34.82 34.26
CA GLY A 43 0.96 35.85 33.50
C GLY A 43 0.12 35.32 32.33
N LYS A 44 -0.08 34.00 32.22
CA LYS A 44 -0.82 33.35 31.12
C LYS A 44 -2.26 33.05 31.53
N THR A 45 -3.18 33.23 30.59
CA THR A 45 -4.59 32.87 30.74
C THR A 45 -4.87 31.45 30.24
N PRO A 46 -6.01 30.84 30.59
CA PRO A 46 -6.47 29.58 29.98
C PRO A 46 -6.49 29.63 28.44
N VAL A 47 -6.80 30.78 27.86
CA VAL A 47 -6.80 30.99 26.39
C VAL A 47 -5.37 30.97 25.84
N ASP A 48 -4.42 31.58 26.54
CA ASP A 48 -3.01 31.57 26.13
C ASP A 48 -2.44 30.15 26.15
N TYR A 49 -2.85 29.33 27.11
CA TYR A 49 -2.49 27.91 27.13
C TYR A 49 -3.15 27.12 25.99
N ALA A 50 -4.44 27.37 25.70
CA ALA A 50 -5.11 26.74 24.57
C ALA A 50 -4.45 27.09 23.22
N ARG A 51 -4.00 28.35 23.04
CA ARG A 51 -3.21 28.78 21.87
C ARG A 51 -1.83 28.14 21.83
N ALA A 52 -1.11 28.15 22.94
CA ALA A 52 0.22 27.56 23.04
C ALA A 52 0.19 26.05 22.72
N GLN A 53 -0.89 25.36 23.09
CA GLN A 53 -1.12 23.95 22.80
C GLN A 53 -1.72 23.71 21.40
N ARG A 54 -2.00 24.77 20.62
CA ARG A 54 -2.71 24.70 19.33
C ARG A 54 -4.03 23.91 19.42
N SER A 55 -4.73 24.05 20.55
CA SER A 55 -5.96 23.33 20.87
C SER A 55 -7.14 23.86 20.06
N GLN A 56 -7.32 23.30 18.86
CA GLN A 56 -8.33 23.78 17.90
C GLN A 56 -9.75 23.68 18.45
N PHE A 57 -10.08 22.63 19.21
CA PHE A 57 -11.45 22.43 19.72
C PHE A 57 -11.78 23.36 20.86
N VAL A 58 -10.86 23.55 21.80
CA VAL A 58 -11.06 24.48 22.90
C VAL A 58 -11.18 25.90 22.37
N LEU A 59 -10.27 26.31 21.48
CA LEU A 59 -10.30 27.67 20.90
C LEU A 59 -11.60 27.91 20.12
N ARG A 60 -11.99 27.02 19.21
CA ARG A 60 -13.26 27.16 18.48
C ARG A 60 -14.49 27.08 19.38
N PHE A 61 -14.48 26.21 20.38
CA PHE A 61 -15.58 26.13 21.34
C PHE A 61 -15.73 27.44 22.12
N LEU A 62 -14.61 28.04 22.55
CA LEU A 62 -14.59 29.33 23.22
C LEU A 62 -15.03 30.46 22.29
N GLU A 63 -14.56 30.49 21.03
CA GLU A 63 -14.99 31.46 20.03
C GLU A 63 -16.50 31.37 19.73
N ARG A 64 -17.04 30.16 19.61
CA ARG A 64 -18.46 29.95 19.29
C ARG A 64 -19.38 30.20 20.49
N THR A 65 -18.96 29.79 21.68
CA THR A 65 -19.83 29.75 22.87
C THR A 65 -19.63 30.98 23.76
N PHE A 66 -18.44 31.57 23.74
CA PHE A 66 -18.05 32.70 24.57
C PHE A 66 -17.32 33.81 23.77
N PRO A 67 -17.86 34.28 22.63
CA PRO A 67 -17.16 35.21 21.73
C PRO A 67 -16.71 36.52 22.40
N GLY A 68 -17.51 37.06 23.33
CA GLY A 68 -17.20 38.30 24.04
C GLY A 68 -16.04 38.20 25.06
N LEU A 69 -15.58 36.99 25.37
CA LEU A 69 -14.46 36.73 26.28
C LEU A 69 -13.13 36.51 25.54
N MET A 70 -13.14 36.42 24.21
CA MET A 70 -11.97 36.19 23.36
C MET A 70 -11.39 37.51 22.84
N MET A 71 -10.07 37.70 22.97
CA MET A 71 -9.34 38.66 22.14
C MET A 71 -8.81 37.94 20.91
N VAL A 72 -9.26 38.30 19.71
CA VAL A 72 -8.72 37.74 18.45
C VAL A 72 -7.29 38.25 18.28
N GLN A 73 -6.30 37.37 18.40
CA GLN A 73 -4.96 37.62 17.90
C GLN A 73 -4.79 36.77 16.63
N PRO A 74 -4.22 37.33 15.55
CA PRO A 74 -3.94 36.56 14.35
C PRO A 74 -3.01 35.39 14.68
N GLU A 75 -3.32 34.21 14.15
CA GLU A 75 -2.41 33.06 14.22
C GLU A 75 -1.04 33.48 13.66
N SER A 76 0.02 33.16 14.40
CA SER A 76 1.38 33.36 13.90
C SER A 76 1.57 32.50 12.65
N PRO A 77 1.94 33.08 11.50
CA PRO A 77 2.15 32.31 10.28
C PRO A 77 3.20 31.22 10.53
N GLU A 78 2.94 30.00 10.04
CA GLU A 78 3.95 28.94 10.02
C GLU A 78 5.18 29.49 9.27
N VAL A 79 6.34 29.44 9.93
CA VAL A 79 7.60 29.87 9.33
C VAL A 79 7.86 28.97 8.13
N SER A 80 7.94 29.55 6.93
CA SER A 80 8.27 28.80 5.73
C SER A 80 9.72 28.33 5.81
N THR A 81 9.92 27.03 5.96
CA THR A 81 11.24 26.42 5.96
C THR A 81 11.91 26.56 4.59
N VAL A 82 13.15 27.04 4.60
CA VAL A 82 13.95 27.17 3.38
C VAL A 82 14.71 25.88 3.14
N PHE A 83 14.46 25.24 2.00
CA PHE A 83 15.17 24.03 1.57
C PHE A 83 16.39 24.40 0.73
N ALA A 84 17.47 23.63 0.86
CA ALA A 84 18.60 23.71 -0.05
C ALA A 84 18.17 23.46 -1.51
N ALA A 85 18.91 24.04 -2.46
CA ALA A 85 18.63 23.83 -3.88
C ALA A 85 18.75 22.34 -4.24
N THR A 86 17.78 21.85 -4.98
CA THR A 86 17.77 20.45 -5.43
C THR A 86 18.91 20.23 -6.43
N PRO A 87 19.83 19.27 -6.18
CA PRO A 87 20.86 18.92 -7.14
C PRO A 87 20.25 18.41 -8.44
N LYS A 88 20.96 18.56 -9.56
CA LYS A 88 20.52 18.03 -10.87
C LYS A 88 20.86 16.55 -10.99
N TYR A 89 20.38 15.76 -10.04
CA TYR A 89 20.81 14.38 -9.86
C TYR A 89 20.59 13.48 -11.08
N SER A 90 19.62 13.77 -11.95
CA SER A 90 19.45 13.03 -13.20
C SER A 90 20.55 13.34 -14.22
N ASP A 91 20.98 14.60 -14.31
CA ASP A 91 22.08 15.02 -15.20
C ASP A 91 23.42 14.49 -14.65
N ASP A 92 23.61 14.62 -13.34
CA ASP A 92 24.82 14.17 -12.64
C ASP A 92 24.99 12.64 -12.72
N ALA A 93 23.89 11.88 -12.56
CA ALA A 93 23.90 10.43 -12.75
C ALA A 93 24.26 10.04 -14.19
N THR A 94 23.68 10.71 -15.19
CA THR A 94 24.01 10.49 -16.61
C THR A 94 25.48 10.77 -16.89
N ALA A 95 26.01 11.88 -16.37
CA ALA A 95 27.42 12.24 -16.52
C ALA A 95 28.35 11.23 -15.85
N TYR A 96 27.98 10.73 -14.66
CA TYR A 96 28.73 9.69 -13.96
C TYR A 96 28.77 8.37 -14.72
N LEU A 97 27.62 7.89 -15.20
CA LEU A 97 27.55 6.66 -15.98
C LEU A 97 28.36 6.77 -17.28
N ALA A 98 28.27 7.88 -18.01
CA ALA A 98 29.08 8.14 -19.20
C ALA A 98 30.58 8.13 -18.90
N LYS A 99 30.99 8.71 -17.77
CA LYS A 99 32.39 8.66 -17.30
C LYS A 99 32.83 7.22 -17.02
N CYS A 100 32.00 6.43 -16.33
CA CYS A 100 32.29 5.03 -16.02
C CYS A 100 32.37 4.14 -17.28
N GLU A 101 31.55 4.41 -18.30
CA GLU A 101 31.68 3.78 -19.62
C GLU A 101 33.02 4.14 -20.29
N SER A 102 33.36 5.44 -20.32
CA SER A 102 34.63 5.90 -20.93
C SER A 102 35.88 5.37 -20.21
N SER A 103 35.78 5.09 -18.91
CA SER A 103 36.88 4.52 -18.12
C SER A 103 36.92 2.99 -18.15
N GLY A 104 36.00 2.32 -18.86
CA GLY A 104 35.90 0.86 -18.91
C GLY A 104 35.37 0.20 -17.64
N LYS A 105 34.86 0.98 -16.67
CA LYS A 105 34.19 0.46 -15.45
C LYS A 105 32.80 -0.08 -15.77
N ILE A 106 32.19 0.41 -16.84
CA ILE A 106 31.00 -0.17 -17.45
C ILE A 106 31.41 -0.65 -18.84
N SER A 107 31.33 -1.95 -19.08
CA SER A 107 31.68 -2.54 -20.37
C SER A 107 30.51 -3.37 -20.90
N ARG A 108 30.18 -3.20 -22.18
CA ARG A 108 29.16 -3.98 -22.87
C ARG A 108 29.88 -4.98 -23.78
N SER A 109 29.67 -6.27 -23.54
CA SER A 109 30.24 -7.34 -24.35
C SER A 109 29.13 -8.12 -25.03
N ARG A 110 29.32 -8.53 -26.29
CA ARG A 110 28.34 -9.34 -27.00
C ARG A 110 28.11 -10.65 -26.24
N VAL A 111 26.86 -11.01 -25.97
CA VAL A 111 26.52 -12.32 -25.40
C VAL A 111 26.72 -13.36 -26.48
N VAL A 112 27.66 -14.27 -26.29
CA VAL A 112 27.85 -15.40 -27.20
C VAL A 112 26.72 -16.41 -26.94
N PRO A 113 25.94 -16.79 -27.96
CA PRO A 113 24.88 -17.78 -27.81
C PRO A 113 25.42 -19.11 -27.27
N LYS A 114 24.81 -19.62 -26.20
CA LYS A 114 25.12 -20.94 -25.66
C LYS A 114 24.39 -22.02 -26.46
N VAL A 115 25.09 -23.13 -26.72
CA VAL A 115 24.49 -24.34 -27.28
C VAL A 115 23.42 -24.87 -26.32
N ASN A 116 22.24 -25.19 -26.84
CA ASN A 116 21.17 -25.74 -26.03
C ASN A 116 21.58 -27.09 -25.42
N ALA A 117 21.33 -27.30 -24.12
CA ALA A 117 21.71 -28.53 -23.41
C ALA A 117 21.03 -29.82 -23.94
N SER A 118 19.95 -29.71 -24.70
CA SER A 118 19.29 -30.84 -25.38
C SER A 118 19.83 -31.10 -26.80
N CYS A 119 20.79 -30.29 -27.26
CA CYS A 119 21.50 -30.55 -28.51
C CYS A 119 22.51 -31.67 -28.32
N ASP A 120 22.47 -32.68 -29.20
CA ASP A 120 23.33 -33.86 -29.14
C ASP A 120 24.64 -33.57 -29.90
N VAL A 121 25.59 -32.94 -29.21
CA VAL A 121 26.91 -32.54 -29.73
C VAL A 121 28.00 -32.79 -28.71
N GLY A 122 29.25 -32.89 -29.17
CA GLY A 122 30.42 -33.04 -28.32
C GLY A 122 30.68 -31.85 -27.37
N LYS A 123 31.61 -32.07 -26.43
CA LYS A 123 31.98 -31.09 -25.39
C LYS A 123 32.58 -29.79 -25.95
N VAL A 124 33.17 -29.83 -27.14
CA VAL A 124 33.74 -28.66 -27.81
C VAL A 124 32.82 -28.33 -28.98
N SER A 125 31.86 -27.45 -28.71
CA SER A 125 30.85 -27.04 -29.68
C SER A 125 30.49 -25.57 -29.50
N SER A 126 30.11 -24.94 -30.61
CA SER A 126 29.76 -23.52 -30.67
C SER A 126 28.58 -23.30 -31.63
N VAL A 127 27.79 -22.25 -31.39
CA VAL A 127 26.73 -21.86 -32.34
C VAL A 127 27.39 -21.25 -33.57
N HIS A 128 27.05 -21.80 -34.74
CA HIS A 128 27.69 -21.45 -36.01
C HIS A 128 27.29 -20.06 -36.50
N SER A 129 28.24 -19.36 -37.13
CA SER A 129 28.03 -18.09 -37.81
C SER A 129 28.49 -18.18 -39.27
N GLU A 130 27.72 -17.59 -40.18
CA GLU A 130 28.10 -17.47 -41.59
C GLU A 130 29.17 -16.37 -41.73
N GLY A 131 30.45 -16.75 -41.73
CA GLY A 131 31.58 -15.79 -41.75
C GLY A 131 31.64 -14.90 -40.50
N GLU A 132 31.83 -13.58 -40.68
CA GLU A 132 31.69 -12.57 -39.62
C GLU A 132 30.22 -12.15 -39.36
N GLY A 133 29.26 -12.89 -39.92
CA GLY A 133 27.83 -12.64 -39.77
C GLY A 133 27.28 -12.94 -38.37
N ALA A 134 25.97 -12.71 -38.18
CA ALA A 134 25.31 -13.08 -36.94
C ALA A 134 25.21 -14.61 -36.80
N GLU A 135 25.27 -15.08 -35.57
CA GLU A 135 25.06 -16.48 -35.23
C GLU A 135 23.67 -16.96 -35.71
N LEU A 136 23.63 -18.18 -36.22
CA LEU A 136 22.41 -18.84 -36.68
C LEU A 136 21.65 -19.42 -35.46
N ASP A 137 21.05 -18.52 -34.69
CA ASP A 137 20.21 -18.81 -33.52
C ASP A 137 18.92 -17.99 -33.58
N ALA A 138 17.78 -18.67 -33.52
CA ALA A 138 16.47 -18.05 -33.51
C ALA A 138 15.58 -18.66 -32.42
N LEU A 139 15.00 -17.80 -31.59
CA LEU A 139 13.85 -18.14 -30.75
C LEU A 139 12.60 -17.52 -31.36
N LEU A 140 11.61 -18.36 -31.65
CA LEU A 140 10.37 -17.95 -32.26
C LEU A 140 9.18 -18.24 -31.33
N THR A 141 8.17 -17.38 -31.34
CA THR A 141 6.94 -17.54 -30.53
C THR A 141 5.69 -17.36 -31.39
N LYS A 142 4.60 -18.03 -31.00
CA LYS A 142 3.30 -17.92 -31.67
C LYS A 142 2.18 -18.26 -30.69
N VAL A 143 1.01 -17.63 -30.85
CA VAL A 143 -0.26 -18.15 -30.30
C VAL A 143 -0.96 -19.05 -31.32
N ASP A 144 -1.23 -20.29 -30.93
CA ASP A 144 -2.05 -21.22 -31.68
C ASP A 144 -3.50 -21.17 -31.18
N VAL A 145 -4.33 -20.41 -31.90
CA VAL A 145 -5.75 -20.21 -31.61
C VAL A 145 -6.62 -21.47 -31.81
N LYS A 146 -6.09 -22.54 -32.43
CA LYS A 146 -6.88 -23.74 -32.74
C LYS A 146 -7.19 -24.62 -31.52
N ASN A 147 -6.47 -24.43 -30.42
CA ASN A 147 -6.57 -25.26 -29.21
C ASN A 147 -7.48 -24.62 -28.14
N GLY A 148 -8.75 -24.40 -28.50
CA GLY A 148 -9.80 -23.94 -27.58
C GLY A 148 -9.85 -22.43 -27.38
N ARG A 149 -10.72 -21.98 -26.46
CA ARG A 149 -11.06 -20.56 -26.23
C ARG A 149 -9.87 -19.67 -25.84
N PHE A 150 -8.78 -20.24 -25.32
CA PHE A 150 -7.65 -19.48 -24.78
C PHE A 150 -6.42 -19.45 -25.70
N GLY A 151 -6.41 -20.24 -26.78
CA GLY A 151 -5.21 -20.47 -27.59
C GLY A 151 -4.06 -21.11 -26.79
N LEU A 152 -3.06 -21.65 -27.48
CA LEU A 152 -1.83 -22.15 -26.85
C LEU A 152 -0.63 -21.30 -27.25
N ASN A 153 0.08 -20.79 -26.25
CA ASN A 153 1.39 -20.17 -26.43
C ASN A 153 2.43 -21.24 -26.76
N VAL A 154 2.99 -21.21 -27.98
CA VAL A 154 3.98 -22.18 -28.46
C VAL A 154 5.28 -21.49 -28.87
N PHE A 155 6.40 -22.16 -28.65
CA PHE A 155 7.71 -21.71 -29.12
C PHE A 155 8.29 -22.64 -30.18
N TYR A 156 9.24 -22.11 -30.93
CA TYR A 156 10.10 -22.85 -31.85
C TYR A 156 11.51 -22.27 -31.80
N ARG A 157 12.49 -23.05 -31.36
CA ARG A 157 13.92 -22.71 -31.35
C ARG A 157 14.60 -23.35 -32.55
N LEU A 158 15.56 -22.64 -33.11
CA LEU A 158 16.41 -23.07 -34.21
C LEU A 158 17.84 -22.65 -33.87
N GLN A 159 18.78 -23.58 -33.78
CA GLN A 159 20.20 -23.30 -33.61
C GLN A 159 21.00 -24.17 -34.58
N LEU A 160 21.92 -23.58 -35.33
CA LEU A 160 22.94 -24.34 -36.04
C LEU A 160 24.19 -24.42 -35.17
N VAL A 161 24.60 -25.62 -34.80
CA VAL A 161 25.71 -25.86 -33.88
C VAL A 161 26.82 -26.58 -34.63
N ARG A 162 28.07 -26.14 -34.46
CA ARG A 162 29.24 -26.83 -34.98
C ARG A 162 29.89 -27.65 -33.87
N ASP A 163 30.05 -28.93 -34.09
CA ASP A 163 30.95 -29.77 -33.28
C ASP A 163 32.36 -29.63 -33.86
N GLU A 164 33.26 -29.03 -33.09
CA GLU A 164 34.61 -28.69 -33.57
C GLU A 164 35.56 -29.89 -33.61
N LEU A 165 35.24 -30.97 -32.88
CA LEU A 165 36.06 -32.17 -32.85
C LEU A 165 35.69 -33.13 -33.98
N GLN A 166 34.40 -33.28 -34.23
CA GLN A 166 33.89 -34.16 -35.28
C GLN A 166 33.74 -33.45 -36.63
N ASP A 167 33.86 -32.11 -36.64
CA ASP A 167 33.66 -31.24 -37.80
C ASP A 167 32.32 -31.52 -38.50
N ILE A 168 31.27 -31.63 -37.68
CA ILE A 168 29.89 -31.80 -38.14
C ILE A 168 29.04 -30.62 -37.69
N PHE A 169 28.04 -30.31 -38.50
CA PHE A 169 27.05 -29.28 -38.19
C PHE A 169 25.76 -29.96 -37.75
N VAL A 170 25.22 -29.58 -36.60
CA VAL A 170 23.95 -30.10 -36.08
C VAL A 170 22.94 -28.97 -36.07
N LEU A 171 21.92 -29.09 -36.91
CA LEU A 171 20.75 -28.22 -36.86
C LEU A 171 19.82 -28.71 -35.76
N PHE A 172 19.86 -28.00 -34.63
CA PHE A 172 19.00 -28.23 -33.48
C PHE A 172 17.68 -27.48 -33.65
N THR A 173 16.58 -28.19 -33.53
CA THR A 173 15.24 -27.60 -33.51
C THR A 173 14.48 -28.07 -32.28
N ASN A 174 13.82 -27.16 -31.56
CA ASN A 174 13.11 -27.48 -30.32
C ASN A 174 11.79 -26.71 -30.25
N TRP A 175 10.68 -27.40 -30.01
CA TRP A 175 9.35 -26.79 -30.06
C TRP A 175 8.40 -27.42 -29.04
N GLY A 176 7.50 -26.59 -28.53
CA GLY A 176 6.55 -27.03 -27.52
C GLY A 176 5.71 -25.88 -27.00
N ARG A 177 4.97 -26.14 -25.93
CA ARG A 177 4.27 -25.09 -25.20
C ARG A 177 5.30 -24.26 -24.42
N ILE A 178 5.11 -22.95 -24.41
CA ILE A 178 6.01 -22.06 -23.67
C ILE A 178 5.90 -22.35 -22.18
N GLY A 179 7.02 -22.66 -21.52
CA GLY A 179 7.06 -23.11 -20.12
C GLY A 179 7.38 -24.59 -19.95
N GLU A 180 7.44 -25.35 -21.04
CA GLU A 180 7.81 -26.76 -21.06
C GLU A 180 9.13 -26.96 -21.84
N THR A 181 9.82 -28.08 -21.61
CA THR A 181 11.01 -28.46 -22.39
C THR A 181 10.70 -28.63 -23.88
N GLY A 182 9.48 -29.08 -24.20
CA GLY A 182 9.05 -29.36 -25.57
C GLY A 182 9.70 -30.61 -26.16
N LYS A 183 9.41 -30.87 -27.44
CA LYS A 183 10.08 -31.88 -28.26
C LYS A 183 11.27 -31.23 -28.96
N PHE A 184 12.27 -32.03 -29.33
CA PHE A 184 13.43 -31.54 -30.07
C PHE A 184 13.89 -32.56 -31.11
N GLN A 185 14.67 -32.07 -32.07
CA GLN A 185 15.28 -32.84 -33.13
C GLN A 185 16.68 -32.30 -33.40
N ASN A 186 17.64 -33.21 -33.55
CA ASN A 186 19.00 -32.94 -33.98
C ASN A 186 19.16 -33.49 -35.39
N THR A 187 19.46 -32.63 -36.37
CA THR A 187 19.68 -33.04 -37.76
C THR A 187 21.15 -32.79 -38.12
N PRO A 188 21.97 -33.84 -38.29
CA PRO A 188 23.38 -33.68 -38.61
C PRO A 188 23.61 -33.41 -40.11
N PHE A 189 24.61 -32.60 -40.40
CA PHE A 189 25.10 -32.23 -41.73
C PHE A 189 26.62 -32.27 -41.73
N ARG A 190 27.20 -32.67 -42.86
CA ARG A 190 28.66 -32.62 -43.09
C ARG A 190 29.09 -31.41 -43.91
N ASP A 191 28.16 -30.87 -44.68
CA ASP A 191 28.38 -29.69 -45.52
C ASP A 191 27.75 -28.46 -44.84
N GLU A 192 28.54 -27.39 -44.74
CA GLU A 192 28.11 -26.14 -44.10
C GLU A 192 26.99 -25.47 -44.90
N GLU A 193 27.11 -25.43 -46.23
CA GLU A 193 26.19 -24.73 -47.11
C GLU A 193 24.80 -25.40 -47.08
N GLU A 194 24.76 -26.74 -47.09
CA GLU A 194 23.53 -27.52 -46.89
C GLU A 194 22.89 -27.21 -45.52
N ALA A 195 23.68 -27.18 -44.46
CA ALA A 195 23.18 -26.95 -43.09
C ALA A 195 22.60 -25.54 -42.93
N VAL A 196 23.29 -24.53 -43.46
CA VAL A 196 22.86 -23.12 -43.47
C VAL A 196 21.60 -22.95 -44.31
N ASN A 197 21.53 -23.58 -45.49
CA ASN A 197 20.35 -23.52 -46.35
C ASN A 197 19.13 -24.16 -45.68
N GLU A 198 19.29 -25.29 -45.00
CA GLU A 198 18.18 -25.92 -44.28
C GLU A 198 17.72 -25.05 -43.09
N PHE A 199 18.66 -24.41 -42.35
CA PHE A 199 18.32 -23.43 -41.32
C PHE A 199 17.46 -22.28 -41.90
N LYS A 200 17.93 -21.62 -42.97
CA LYS A 200 17.24 -20.48 -43.61
C LYS A 200 15.86 -20.91 -44.15
N LYS A 201 15.76 -22.13 -44.69
CA LYS A 201 14.50 -22.72 -45.18
C LYS A 201 13.51 -22.97 -44.06
N ILE A 202 13.92 -23.55 -42.93
CA ILE A 202 13.03 -23.75 -41.78
C ILE A 202 12.59 -22.39 -41.23
N PHE A 203 13.52 -21.45 -41.04
CA PHE A 203 13.18 -20.09 -40.59
C PHE A 203 12.10 -19.46 -41.48
N ARG A 204 12.30 -19.43 -42.80
CA ARG A 204 11.34 -18.88 -43.77
C ARG A 204 10.01 -19.61 -43.74
N SER A 205 10.00 -20.93 -43.59
CA SER A 205 8.78 -21.72 -43.47
C SER A 205 7.97 -21.34 -42.21
N LYS A 206 8.65 -21.11 -41.08
CA LYS A 206 8.02 -20.80 -39.79
C LYS A 206 7.58 -19.34 -39.68
N THR A 207 8.35 -18.39 -40.20
CA THR A 207 8.12 -16.94 -40.03
C THR A 207 7.48 -16.28 -41.25
N GLY A 208 7.75 -16.79 -42.45
CA GLY A 208 7.41 -16.14 -43.71
C GLY A 208 8.39 -15.03 -44.13
N ASN A 209 9.50 -14.87 -43.41
CA ASN A 209 10.55 -13.88 -43.67
C ASN A 209 11.85 -14.59 -44.11
N THR A 210 12.73 -13.90 -44.82
CA THR A 210 14.09 -14.42 -45.08
C THR A 210 14.95 -14.22 -43.83
N TRP A 211 16.05 -14.98 -43.69
CA TRP A 211 16.93 -14.85 -42.53
C TRP A 211 17.66 -13.50 -42.51
N GLU A 212 17.88 -12.95 -43.70
CA GLU A 212 18.52 -11.66 -43.91
C GLU A 212 17.64 -10.53 -43.35
N SER A 213 16.31 -10.63 -43.46
CA SER A 213 15.35 -9.65 -42.93
C SER A 213 14.99 -9.86 -41.45
N ARG A 214 15.96 -10.30 -40.63
CA ARG A 214 15.73 -10.60 -39.20
C ARG A 214 15.89 -9.37 -38.30
N ALA A 215 16.42 -8.27 -38.80
CA ALA A 215 16.61 -7.04 -38.03
C ALA A 215 15.26 -6.50 -37.48
N PRO A 216 15.24 -5.81 -36.33
CA PRO A 216 13.99 -5.36 -35.69
C PRO A 216 13.09 -4.50 -36.58
N ASP A 217 13.69 -3.68 -37.44
CA ASP A 217 13.06 -2.76 -38.39
C ASP A 217 12.66 -3.41 -39.73
N GLU A 218 13.20 -4.59 -40.04
CA GLU A 218 12.91 -5.31 -41.28
C GLU A 218 11.97 -6.51 -41.09
N PHE A 219 11.99 -7.16 -39.92
CA PHE A 219 11.17 -8.34 -39.66
C PHE A 219 9.70 -7.99 -39.54
N VAL A 220 8.87 -8.51 -40.46
CA VAL A 220 7.42 -8.29 -40.46
C VAL A 220 6.68 -9.54 -40.02
N LYS A 221 5.97 -9.47 -38.89
CA LYS A 221 5.09 -10.55 -38.43
C LYS A 221 4.04 -10.87 -39.49
N LYS A 222 3.94 -12.14 -39.92
CA LYS A 222 2.90 -12.61 -40.85
C LYS A 222 1.75 -13.31 -40.10
N PRO A 223 0.49 -13.19 -40.58
CA PRO A 223 -0.66 -13.89 -40.00
C PRO A 223 -0.40 -15.40 -39.89
N LYS A 224 -0.83 -16.03 -38.78
CA LYS A 224 -0.68 -17.49 -38.53
C LYS A 224 0.75 -18.06 -38.54
N LYS A 225 1.80 -17.23 -38.70
CA LYS A 225 3.22 -17.61 -38.65
C LYS A 225 3.85 -17.24 -37.31
N TYR A 226 5.06 -17.72 -37.03
CA TYR A 226 5.79 -17.38 -35.81
C TYR A 226 6.34 -15.94 -35.85
N ASN A 227 6.40 -15.30 -34.69
CA ASN A 227 7.17 -14.08 -34.45
C ASN A 227 8.62 -14.43 -34.09
N LEU A 228 9.56 -13.57 -34.42
CA LEU A 228 10.95 -13.66 -33.97
C LEU A 228 11.10 -12.92 -32.64
N VAL A 229 11.73 -13.54 -31.65
CA VAL A 229 12.11 -12.89 -30.38
C VAL A 229 13.51 -12.32 -30.55
N GLN A 230 13.64 -10.99 -30.48
CA GLN A 230 14.94 -10.33 -30.48
C GLN A 230 15.59 -10.50 -29.10
N ARG A 231 16.82 -11.02 -29.05
CA ARG A 231 17.58 -11.14 -27.80
C ARG A 231 18.38 -9.86 -27.55
N VAL A 232 18.62 -9.56 -26.28
CA VAL A 232 19.61 -8.55 -25.89
C VAL A 232 20.98 -9.13 -26.21
N ASN A 233 21.63 -8.60 -27.25
CA ASN A 233 22.90 -9.16 -27.72
C ASN A 233 24.09 -8.73 -26.88
N TYR A 234 23.90 -7.99 -25.78
CA TYR A 234 24.98 -7.43 -24.98
C TYR A 234 24.77 -7.66 -23.49
N ALA A 235 25.72 -8.33 -22.85
CA ALA A 235 25.83 -8.34 -21.41
C ALA A 235 26.53 -7.05 -20.99
N THR A 236 25.96 -6.33 -20.03
CA THR A 236 26.66 -5.22 -19.40
C THR A 236 27.33 -5.72 -18.13
N LYS A 237 28.64 -5.57 -18.06
CA LYS A 237 29.42 -5.78 -16.85
C LYS A 237 29.67 -4.43 -16.21
N VAL A 238 29.29 -4.29 -14.95
CA VAL A 238 29.57 -3.09 -14.13
C VAL A 238 30.57 -3.45 -13.06
N ASP A 239 31.61 -2.63 -12.94
CA ASP A 239 32.55 -2.72 -11.83
C ASP A 239 31.85 -2.40 -10.51
N GLU A 240 32.14 -3.16 -9.46
CA GLU A 240 31.55 -3.01 -8.13
C GLU A 240 31.68 -1.57 -7.59
N GLU A 241 32.76 -0.86 -7.94
CA GLU A 241 32.98 0.52 -7.51
C GLU A 241 31.89 1.50 -8.01
N VAL A 242 31.27 1.20 -9.16
CA VAL A 242 30.27 2.09 -9.77
C VAL A 242 29.05 2.25 -8.86
N THR A 243 28.61 1.14 -8.26
CA THR A 243 27.37 1.04 -7.48
C THR A 243 27.62 0.91 -5.98
N ARG A 244 28.87 0.81 -5.54
CA ARG A 244 29.25 0.59 -4.15
C ARG A 244 28.57 1.56 -3.19
N SER A 245 28.10 1.02 -2.08
CA SER A 245 27.47 1.79 -1.00
C SER A 245 28.45 2.78 -0.39
N PHE A 246 28.05 4.05 -0.25
CA PHE A 246 28.83 5.04 0.51
C PHE A 246 29.05 4.63 1.96
N ARG A 247 28.11 3.86 2.50
CA ARG A 247 28.17 3.36 3.87
C ARG A 247 29.37 2.43 4.09
N GLU A 248 29.66 1.55 3.12
CA GLU A 248 30.83 0.68 3.17
C GLU A 248 32.12 1.51 3.13
N ASP A 249 32.17 2.52 2.25
CA ASP A 249 33.30 3.45 2.16
C ASP A 249 33.51 4.24 3.48
N MET A 250 32.44 4.53 4.24
CA MET A 250 32.51 5.18 5.56
C MET A 250 32.96 4.24 6.69
N GLU A 251 32.54 2.97 6.64
CA GLU A 251 32.84 1.98 7.68
C GLU A 251 34.32 1.54 7.64
N ASP A 252 34.94 1.55 6.47
CA ASP A 252 36.31 1.06 6.21
C ASP A 252 37.38 2.16 6.16
N GLY A 253 37.06 3.39 6.61
CA GLY A 253 37.70 4.72 6.38
C GLY A 253 39.22 4.94 6.50
N ALA A 254 40.06 3.98 6.10
CA ALA A 254 41.50 4.10 5.86
C ALA A 254 42.06 3.05 4.88
N THR A 255 41.38 1.91 4.66
CA THR A 255 41.94 0.81 3.84
C THR A 255 41.77 0.99 2.33
N ARG A 256 40.90 1.90 1.88
CA ARG A 256 40.55 2.06 0.44
C ARG A 256 40.65 3.48 -0.13
N GLY A 257 41.14 4.47 0.65
CA GLY A 257 41.55 5.78 0.14
C GLY A 257 40.46 6.79 -0.24
N VAL A 258 39.17 6.53 0.04
CA VAL A 258 38.07 7.49 -0.20
C VAL A 258 37.98 8.48 0.96
N VAL A 259 38.13 9.78 0.68
CA VAL A 259 37.96 10.85 1.67
C VAL A 259 36.71 11.65 1.30
N PHE A 260 35.76 11.75 2.23
CA PHE A 260 34.56 12.54 2.04
C PHE A 260 34.79 14.00 2.43
N PRO A 261 34.33 14.98 1.63
CA PRO A 261 34.27 16.37 2.06
C PRO A 261 33.43 16.53 3.34
N ASP A 262 33.75 17.54 4.15
CA ASP A 262 32.96 17.89 5.33
C ASP A 262 31.56 18.38 4.95
N GLN A 263 30.59 18.20 5.85
CA GLN A 263 29.25 18.75 5.64
C GLN A 263 29.25 20.27 5.81
N ARG A 264 28.46 20.96 4.98
CA ARG A 264 28.27 22.42 5.01
C ARG A 264 26.85 22.82 5.42
N ASP A 265 25.91 21.89 5.33
CA ASP A 265 24.51 22.14 5.69
C ASP A 265 24.34 22.25 7.22
N SER A 266 23.68 23.32 7.68
CA SER A 266 23.50 23.58 9.11
C SER A 266 22.66 22.54 9.83
N ASP A 267 21.73 21.88 9.14
CA ASP A 267 20.90 20.82 9.75
C ASP A 267 21.69 19.52 9.91
N LEU A 268 22.81 19.34 9.18
CA LEU A 268 23.66 18.15 9.24
C LEU A 268 24.89 18.34 10.14
N ILE A 269 25.42 19.56 10.22
CA ILE A 269 26.59 19.88 11.05
C ILE A 269 26.26 19.56 12.52
N GLY A 270 27.04 18.65 13.12
CA GLY A 270 26.87 18.26 14.52
C GLY A 270 25.65 17.37 14.79
N ALA A 271 25.02 16.80 13.77
CA ALA A 271 23.86 15.92 13.89
C ALA A 271 24.21 14.45 13.53
N PRO A 272 24.96 13.72 14.38
CA PRO A 272 25.43 12.37 14.06
C PRO A 272 24.30 11.35 13.89
N SER A 273 23.17 11.53 14.58
CA SER A 273 21.99 10.66 14.41
C SER A 273 21.33 10.82 13.05
N ILE A 274 21.25 12.05 12.52
CA ILE A 274 20.75 12.28 11.15
C ILE A 274 21.71 11.65 10.14
N MET A 275 23.01 11.85 10.29
CA MET A 275 24.02 11.29 9.39
C MET A 275 23.98 9.75 9.38
N ALA A 276 23.80 9.12 10.55
CA ALA A 276 23.63 7.67 10.66
C ALA A 276 22.34 7.18 9.99
N MET A 277 21.22 7.90 10.16
CA MET A 277 19.97 7.61 9.47
C MET A 277 20.13 7.74 7.95
N LEU A 278 20.70 8.84 7.46
CA LEU A 278 20.95 9.07 6.03
C LEU A 278 21.80 7.95 5.45
N ALA A 279 22.94 7.62 6.08
CA ALA A 279 23.81 6.52 5.65
C ALA A 279 23.06 5.18 5.52
N ALA A 280 22.09 4.93 6.41
CA ALA A 280 21.33 3.69 6.43
C ALA A 280 20.23 3.64 5.38
N ILE A 281 19.48 4.73 5.18
CA ILE A 281 18.38 4.77 4.22
C ILE A 281 18.90 4.90 2.77
N THR A 282 20.02 5.59 2.56
CA THR A 282 20.64 5.77 1.24
C THR A 282 21.57 4.63 0.85
N ASP A 283 21.57 3.53 1.60
CA ASP A 283 22.33 2.34 1.25
C ASP A 283 21.73 1.69 -0.01
N VAL A 284 22.55 1.59 -1.05
CA VAL A 284 22.18 1.05 -2.36
C VAL A 284 21.56 -0.35 -2.28
N ARG A 285 21.95 -1.14 -1.27
CA ARG A 285 21.43 -2.48 -1.02
C ARG A 285 19.93 -2.48 -0.71
N ASN A 286 19.39 -1.40 -0.15
CA ASN A 286 17.95 -1.26 0.08
C ASN A 286 17.19 -1.15 -1.25
N LEU A 287 17.72 -0.38 -2.21
CA LEU A 287 17.10 -0.21 -3.53
C LEU A 287 17.21 -1.48 -4.39
N GLN A 288 18.37 -2.15 -4.32
CA GLN A 288 18.57 -3.45 -4.96
C GLN A 288 17.60 -4.50 -4.40
N LEU A 289 17.44 -4.55 -3.07
CA LEU A 289 16.48 -5.44 -2.43
C LEU A 289 15.04 -5.11 -2.85
N ALA A 290 14.66 -3.83 -2.88
CA ALA A 290 13.34 -3.41 -3.40
C ALA A 290 13.09 -3.90 -4.83
N ALA A 291 14.06 -3.72 -5.74
CA ALA A 291 13.93 -4.16 -7.12
C ALA A 291 13.78 -5.69 -7.22
N GLN A 292 14.53 -6.44 -6.40
CA GLN A 292 14.43 -7.90 -6.36
C GLN A 292 13.08 -8.36 -5.80
N THR A 293 12.68 -7.90 -4.61
CA THR A 293 11.50 -8.41 -3.90
C THR A 293 10.19 -7.88 -4.44
N SER A 294 10.16 -6.65 -4.94
CA SER A 294 8.92 -5.98 -5.38
C SER A 294 8.74 -6.01 -6.89
N CYS A 295 9.83 -6.09 -7.66
CA CYS A 295 9.77 -6.08 -9.13
C CYS A 295 10.22 -7.39 -9.78
N GLY A 296 10.59 -8.41 -8.99
CA GLY A 296 11.08 -9.69 -9.52
C GLY A 296 12.35 -9.55 -10.36
N PHE A 297 13.12 -8.48 -10.15
CA PHE A 297 14.32 -8.18 -10.92
C PHE A 297 15.43 -9.17 -10.53
N ALA A 298 15.49 -10.30 -11.24
CA ALA A 298 16.35 -11.44 -10.96
C ALA A 298 17.81 -11.19 -11.40
N GLY A 299 18.49 -10.27 -10.70
CA GLY A 299 19.91 -10.03 -10.87
C GLY A 299 20.26 -9.22 -12.12
N GLY A 300 21.21 -8.31 -11.96
CA GLY A 300 21.61 -7.33 -12.98
C GLY A 300 21.91 -5.99 -12.31
N ASP A 301 22.74 -5.18 -12.95
CA ASP A 301 23.07 -3.86 -12.44
C ASP A 301 21.89 -2.90 -12.70
N LEU A 302 20.98 -2.84 -11.72
CA LEU A 302 19.90 -1.86 -11.57
C LEU A 302 20.22 -0.43 -12.07
N PRO A 303 21.44 0.15 -11.89
CA PRO A 303 21.82 1.46 -12.46
C PRO A 303 21.68 1.60 -13.99
N LEU A 304 21.55 0.50 -14.74
CA LEU A 304 21.68 0.51 -16.20
C LEU A 304 20.42 0.14 -16.97
N ALA A 305 19.30 -0.14 -16.30
CA ALA A 305 18.04 -0.20 -17.02
C ALA A 305 17.84 1.16 -17.72
N LYS A 306 17.72 1.17 -19.05
CA LYS A 306 17.54 2.44 -19.75
C LYS A 306 16.12 2.90 -19.47
N GLN A 307 15.98 4.08 -18.86
CA GLN A 307 14.66 4.64 -18.56
C GLN A 307 13.77 4.75 -19.81
N ASP A 308 14.38 4.98 -20.97
CA ASP A 308 13.68 5.01 -22.26
C ASP A 308 13.13 3.63 -22.64
N GLU A 309 13.82 2.54 -22.32
CA GLU A 309 13.34 1.16 -22.53
C GLU A 309 12.13 0.89 -21.62
N LEU A 310 12.18 1.30 -20.35
CA LEU A 310 11.04 1.15 -19.43
C LEU A 310 9.82 1.96 -19.87
N ARG A 311 10.02 3.18 -20.39
CA ARG A 311 8.94 4.01 -20.93
C ARG A 311 8.34 3.37 -22.18
N ALA A 312 9.18 2.92 -23.11
CA ALA A 312 8.72 2.22 -24.31
C ALA A 312 7.96 0.93 -23.95
N ALA A 313 8.41 0.19 -22.94
CA ALA A 313 7.74 -0.99 -22.42
C ALA A 313 6.35 -0.67 -21.84
N LEU A 314 6.21 0.41 -21.07
CA LEU A 314 4.91 0.89 -20.57
C LEU A 314 3.96 1.26 -21.69
N GLU A 315 4.43 1.94 -22.75
CA GLU A 315 3.61 2.26 -23.92
C GLU A 315 3.09 0.97 -24.59
N LYS A 316 3.94 -0.06 -24.74
CA LYS A 316 3.51 -1.36 -25.28
C LYS A 316 2.49 -2.05 -24.39
N LEU A 317 2.62 -1.98 -23.06
CA LEU A 317 1.63 -2.55 -22.14
C LEU A 317 0.28 -1.82 -22.25
N HIS A 318 0.28 -0.49 -22.42
CA HIS A 318 -0.96 0.25 -22.63
C HIS A 318 -1.67 -0.16 -23.92
N ASP A 319 -0.93 -0.33 -25.02
CA ASP A 319 -1.48 -0.85 -26.28
C ASP A 319 -2.09 -2.25 -26.10
N ILE A 320 -1.42 -3.15 -25.35
CA ILE A 320 -1.92 -4.49 -25.05
C ILE A 320 -3.19 -4.43 -24.21
N ARG A 321 -3.23 -3.55 -23.20
CA ARG A 321 -4.39 -3.35 -22.31
C ARG A 321 -5.64 -2.99 -23.10
N VAL A 322 -5.53 -2.01 -24.01
CA VAL A 322 -6.65 -1.58 -24.87
C VAL A 322 -7.16 -2.72 -25.75
N LEU A 323 -6.25 -3.53 -26.33
CA LEU A 323 -6.64 -4.69 -27.13
C LEU A 323 -7.34 -5.79 -26.30
N LEU A 324 -6.95 -5.96 -25.04
CA LEU A 324 -7.59 -6.91 -24.12
C LEU A 324 -8.97 -6.42 -23.67
N GLU A 325 -9.16 -5.12 -23.43
CA GLU A 325 -10.48 -4.54 -23.17
C GLU A 325 -11.43 -4.75 -24.36
N GLU A 326 -10.96 -4.52 -25.60
CA GLU A 326 -11.73 -4.84 -26.81
C GLU A 326 -12.07 -6.35 -26.88
N LYS A 327 -11.15 -7.21 -26.44
CA LYS A 327 -11.33 -8.67 -26.44
C LYS A 327 -12.38 -9.09 -25.42
N GLU A 328 -12.37 -8.52 -24.23
CA GLU A 328 -13.36 -8.79 -23.19
C GLU A 328 -14.78 -8.41 -23.63
N GLU A 329 -14.96 -7.25 -24.26
CA GLU A 329 -16.25 -6.85 -24.83
C GLU A 329 -16.70 -7.80 -25.96
N LEU A 330 -15.78 -8.18 -26.85
CA LEU A 330 -16.07 -9.15 -27.90
C LEU A 330 -16.47 -10.53 -27.34
N VAL A 331 -15.85 -10.98 -26.25
CA VAL A 331 -16.22 -12.23 -25.58
C VAL A 331 -17.63 -12.14 -24.98
N LYS A 332 -18.04 -10.99 -24.44
CA LYS A 332 -19.44 -10.75 -24.02
C LYS A 332 -20.40 -10.83 -25.20
N GLU A 333 -20.07 -10.21 -26.33
CA GLU A 333 -20.86 -10.29 -27.57
C GLU A 333 -20.99 -11.74 -28.10
N ILE A 334 -19.92 -12.54 -28.03
CA ILE A 334 -19.95 -13.96 -28.39
C ILE A 334 -20.87 -14.74 -27.44
N GLY A 335 -20.83 -14.42 -26.15
CA GLY A 335 -21.71 -14.99 -25.14
C GLY A 335 -23.19 -14.76 -25.46
N THR A 336 -23.58 -13.54 -25.84
CA THR A 336 -24.98 -13.22 -26.18
C THR A 336 -25.42 -13.83 -27.51
N ALA A 337 -24.56 -13.87 -28.52
CA ALA A 337 -24.84 -14.47 -29.83
C ALA A 337 -24.91 -16.01 -29.82
N SER A 338 -24.47 -16.66 -28.74
CA SER A 338 -24.47 -18.13 -28.64
C SER A 338 -25.88 -18.72 -28.49
N GLY A 339 -26.88 -17.93 -28.10
CA GLY A 339 -28.28 -18.38 -27.93
C GLY A 339 -29.14 -18.35 -29.21
N ASP A 340 -28.68 -17.73 -30.29
CA ASP A 340 -29.46 -17.54 -31.52
C ASP A 340 -29.20 -18.66 -32.55
N LEU A 341 -30.07 -19.65 -32.64
CA LEU A 341 -29.88 -20.82 -33.51
C LEU A 341 -30.27 -20.60 -34.99
N THR A 342 -30.57 -19.36 -35.40
CA THR A 342 -30.90 -19.03 -36.79
C THR A 342 -29.67 -19.05 -37.71
N ASP A 343 -29.89 -19.11 -39.03
CA ASP A 343 -28.82 -19.00 -40.04
C ASP A 343 -28.11 -17.63 -39.99
N GLU A 344 -28.85 -16.58 -39.64
CA GLU A 344 -28.29 -15.24 -39.36
C GLU A 344 -27.41 -15.27 -38.10
N GLY A 345 -27.86 -15.94 -37.04
CA GLY A 345 -27.07 -16.19 -35.83
C GLY A 345 -25.79 -16.98 -36.11
N ALA A 346 -25.84 -17.97 -37.00
CA ALA A 346 -24.67 -18.74 -37.43
C ALA A 346 -23.65 -17.87 -38.16
N THR A 347 -24.11 -17.01 -39.08
CA THR A 347 -23.26 -16.06 -39.80
C THR A 347 -22.61 -15.06 -38.85
N ARG A 348 -23.39 -14.52 -37.89
CA ARG A 348 -22.89 -13.62 -36.86
C ARG A 348 -21.81 -14.27 -35.99
N ARG A 349 -22.01 -15.51 -35.55
CA ARG A 349 -20.98 -16.27 -34.79
C ARG A 349 -19.69 -16.46 -35.57
N ALA A 350 -19.77 -16.76 -36.87
CA ALA A 350 -18.58 -16.92 -37.71
C ALA A 350 -17.78 -15.61 -37.83
N LEU A 351 -18.45 -14.47 -37.98
CA LEU A 351 -17.81 -13.15 -38.00
C LEU A 351 -17.15 -12.81 -36.66
N LEU A 352 -17.85 -13.03 -35.55
CA LEU A 352 -17.33 -12.79 -34.20
C LEU A 352 -16.11 -13.68 -33.90
N ALA A 353 -16.15 -14.96 -34.29
CA ALA A 353 -15.02 -15.87 -34.16
C ALA A 353 -13.79 -15.39 -34.96
N THR A 354 -14.00 -14.90 -36.18
CA THR A 354 -12.93 -14.32 -37.01
C THR A 354 -12.32 -13.08 -36.36
N ARG A 355 -13.15 -12.18 -35.81
CA ARG A 355 -12.67 -11.00 -35.09
C ARG A 355 -11.90 -11.38 -33.83
N HIS A 356 -12.37 -12.39 -33.09
CA HIS A 356 -11.71 -12.90 -31.89
C HIS A 356 -10.34 -13.53 -32.21
N GLU A 357 -10.24 -14.32 -33.28
CA GLU A 357 -8.97 -14.85 -33.78
C GLU A 357 -7.99 -13.73 -34.13
N ALA A 358 -8.43 -12.73 -34.91
CA ALA A 358 -7.60 -11.60 -35.31
C ALA A 358 -7.10 -10.77 -34.11
N LEU A 359 -7.96 -10.52 -33.13
CA LEU A 359 -7.60 -9.77 -31.94
C LEU A 359 -6.63 -10.54 -31.04
N THR A 360 -6.83 -11.86 -30.90
CA THR A 360 -5.92 -12.74 -30.15
C THR A 360 -4.53 -12.78 -30.81
N GLU A 361 -4.45 -12.83 -32.14
CA GLU A 361 -3.17 -12.74 -32.86
C GLU A 361 -2.48 -11.38 -32.63
N LYS A 362 -3.22 -10.27 -32.63
CA LYS A 362 -2.67 -8.93 -32.34
C LYS A 362 -2.12 -8.82 -30.91
N VAL A 363 -2.85 -9.33 -29.92
CA VAL A 363 -2.41 -9.36 -28.52
C VAL A 363 -1.12 -10.17 -28.38
N SER A 364 -1.04 -11.33 -29.04
CA SER A 364 0.17 -12.17 -29.08
C SER A 364 1.38 -11.46 -29.68
N GLU A 365 1.18 -10.77 -30.80
CA GLU A 365 2.23 -9.99 -31.45
C GLU A 365 2.72 -8.87 -30.53
N ARG A 366 1.80 -8.07 -29.97
CA ARG A 366 2.14 -6.95 -29.07
C ARG A 366 2.84 -7.43 -27.79
N SER A 367 2.37 -8.53 -27.21
CA SER A 367 3.04 -9.17 -26.07
C SER A 367 4.46 -9.60 -26.42
N SER A 368 4.68 -10.16 -27.61
CA SER A 368 6.02 -10.55 -28.06
C SER A 368 6.95 -9.34 -28.21
N ARG A 369 6.45 -8.24 -28.79
CA ARG A 369 7.19 -6.96 -28.91
C ARG A 369 7.50 -6.33 -27.54
N TYR A 370 6.65 -6.53 -26.54
CA TYR A 370 6.94 -6.12 -25.17
C TYR A 370 8.18 -6.85 -24.61
N TYR A 371 8.25 -8.17 -24.77
CA TYR A 371 9.39 -8.97 -24.27
C TYR A 371 10.71 -8.74 -25.02
N GLU A 372 10.68 -8.12 -26.20
CA GLU A 372 11.89 -7.64 -26.88
C GLU A 372 12.57 -6.49 -26.11
N ILE A 373 11.78 -5.71 -25.36
CA ILE A 373 12.26 -4.59 -24.55
C ILE A 373 12.56 -5.05 -23.11
N MET A 374 11.64 -5.83 -22.54
CA MET A 374 11.77 -6.37 -21.18
C MET A 374 11.94 -7.89 -21.23
N PRO A 375 13.16 -8.39 -21.49
CA PRO A 375 13.41 -9.83 -21.51
C PRO A 375 13.17 -10.42 -20.12
N CYS A 376 12.39 -11.51 -20.05
CA CYS A 376 12.36 -12.35 -18.86
C CYS A 376 13.78 -12.87 -18.64
N ALA A 377 14.32 -12.75 -17.42
CA ALA A 377 15.72 -13.08 -17.08
C ALA A 377 16.25 -14.29 -17.87
N GLU A 378 17.43 -14.13 -18.49
CA GLU A 378 17.94 -15.00 -19.56
C GLU A 378 17.95 -16.50 -19.22
N ASP A 379 18.10 -16.87 -17.94
CA ASP A 379 18.08 -18.27 -17.48
C ASP A 379 16.74 -18.71 -16.86
N ALA A 380 15.82 -17.78 -16.59
CA ALA A 380 14.45 -18.05 -16.14
C ALA A 380 13.48 -18.27 -17.32
N LEU A 381 13.97 -18.30 -18.57
CA LEU A 381 13.19 -18.55 -19.78
C LEU A 381 12.68 -20.00 -19.93
N ALA A 382 12.94 -20.86 -18.93
CA ALA A 382 12.16 -22.08 -18.72
C ALA A 382 10.75 -21.77 -18.14
N SER A 383 10.56 -20.65 -17.43
CA SER A 383 9.25 -20.15 -16.97
C SER A 383 8.72 -19.04 -17.89
N SER A 384 8.26 -19.49 -19.06
CA SER A 384 7.13 -18.98 -19.85
C SER A 384 7.06 -17.49 -20.29
N ILE A 385 7.60 -17.16 -21.48
CA ILE A 385 7.11 -16.03 -22.30
C ILE A 385 5.64 -16.31 -22.69
N ARG A 386 4.67 -15.67 -22.04
CA ARG A 386 3.24 -15.85 -22.35
C ARG A 386 2.69 -14.57 -22.96
N ALA A 387 1.85 -14.70 -23.98
CA ALA A 387 1.00 -13.58 -24.34
C ALA A 387 0.12 -13.21 -23.15
N PHE A 388 -0.05 -11.92 -22.89
CA PHE A 388 -1.04 -11.44 -21.92
C PHE A 388 -2.42 -11.87 -22.37
N ASP A 389 -3.22 -12.42 -21.47
CA ASP A 389 -4.54 -12.97 -21.79
C ASP A 389 -5.69 -12.22 -21.09
N GLN A 390 -5.41 -11.59 -19.94
CA GLN A 390 -6.32 -10.79 -19.12
C GLN A 390 -5.78 -9.38 -18.88
N VAL A 391 -6.68 -8.39 -18.73
CA VAL A 391 -6.31 -7.01 -18.35
C VAL A 391 -5.56 -6.99 -17.01
N SER A 392 -5.96 -7.83 -16.06
CA SER A 392 -5.30 -7.95 -14.74
C SER A 392 -3.81 -8.25 -14.82
N ASP A 393 -3.40 -9.07 -15.80
CA ASP A 393 -2.00 -9.50 -15.94
C ASP A 393 -1.14 -8.36 -16.49
N VAL A 394 -1.71 -7.55 -17.38
CA VAL A 394 -1.07 -6.33 -17.88
C VAL A 394 -0.96 -5.28 -16.77
N ASP A 395 -2.01 -5.13 -15.97
CA ASP A 395 -2.08 -4.19 -14.85
C ASP A 395 -1.04 -4.51 -13.76
N VAL A 396 -0.81 -5.81 -13.46
CA VAL A 396 0.30 -6.28 -12.61
C VAL A 396 1.65 -5.85 -13.18
N GLU A 397 1.86 -6.04 -14.49
CA GLU A 397 3.13 -5.72 -15.12
C GLU A 397 3.39 -4.21 -15.22
N ILE A 398 2.35 -3.42 -15.53
CA ILE A 398 2.41 -1.94 -15.49
C ILE A 398 2.83 -1.48 -14.10
N THR A 399 2.23 -2.04 -13.06
CA THR A 399 2.55 -1.72 -11.66
C THR A 399 4.00 -2.06 -11.34
N ARG A 400 4.47 -3.23 -11.80
CA ARG A 400 5.87 -3.68 -11.63
C ARG A 400 6.86 -2.70 -12.27
N LEU A 401 6.61 -2.25 -13.50
CA LEU A 401 7.47 -1.30 -14.21
C LEU A 401 7.44 0.09 -13.58
N LYS A 402 6.27 0.58 -13.14
CA LYS A 402 6.16 1.87 -12.43
C LYS A 402 6.98 1.87 -11.13
N LEU A 403 6.90 0.80 -10.33
CA LEU A 403 7.74 0.65 -9.14
C LEU A 403 9.23 0.63 -9.48
N LEU A 404 9.63 -0.06 -10.55
CA LEU A 404 11.03 -0.11 -10.97
C LEU A 404 11.55 1.28 -11.38
N ILE A 405 10.73 2.06 -12.10
CA ILE A 405 11.04 3.45 -12.45
C ILE A 405 11.24 4.29 -11.18
N ASP A 406 10.36 4.18 -10.19
CA ASP A 406 10.49 4.94 -8.94
C ASP A 406 11.78 4.59 -8.17
N ILE A 407 12.13 3.30 -8.14
CA ILE A 407 13.38 2.82 -7.52
C ILE A 407 14.58 3.42 -8.27
N MET A 408 14.55 3.43 -9.60
CA MET A 408 15.63 3.97 -10.41
C MET A 408 15.78 5.49 -10.29
N GLU A 409 14.67 6.23 -10.21
CA GLU A 409 14.73 7.67 -9.94
C GLU A 409 15.39 7.96 -8.59
N THR A 410 15.09 7.14 -7.58
CA THR A 410 15.76 7.22 -6.27
C THR A 410 17.25 6.83 -6.38
N TYR A 411 17.57 5.85 -7.20
CA TYR A 411 18.94 5.38 -7.45
C TYR A 411 19.83 6.46 -8.10
N LYS A 412 19.26 7.28 -8.99
CA LYS A 412 19.99 8.41 -9.62
C LYS A 412 20.51 9.41 -8.60
N MET A 413 19.84 9.58 -7.46
CA MET A 413 20.34 10.44 -6.38
C MET A 413 21.70 9.94 -5.86
N LEU A 414 21.87 8.62 -5.74
CA LEU A 414 23.13 8.00 -5.31
C LEU A 414 24.23 8.12 -6.37
N LEU A 415 23.88 7.90 -7.64
CA LEU A 415 24.82 8.06 -8.76
C LEU A 415 25.26 9.52 -8.94
N GLY A 416 24.34 10.47 -8.80
CA GLY A 416 24.66 11.89 -8.78
C GLY A 416 25.57 12.27 -7.61
N ALA A 417 25.37 11.67 -6.42
CA ALA A 417 26.29 11.86 -5.30
C ALA A 417 27.71 11.33 -5.61
N LYS A 418 27.85 10.24 -6.39
CA LYS A 418 29.16 9.74 -6.85
C LYS A 418 29.83 10.73 -7.81
N TRP A 419 29.05 11.39 -8.69
CA TRP A 419 29.55 12.46 -9.56
C TRP A 419 30.09 13.65 -8.74
N ALA A 420 29.31 14.09 -7.75
CA ALA A 420 29.59 15.27 -6.94
C ALA A 420 30.65 15.06 -5.84
N LEU A 421 31.07 13.81 -5.62
CA LEU A 421 32.00 13.39 -4.57
C LEU A 421 33.24 14.29 -4.38
N PRO A 422 33.90 14.83 -5.44
CA PRO A 422 35.05 15.71 -5.26
C PRO A 422 34.73 17.06 -4.59
N THR A 423 33.46 17.46 -4.54
CA THR A 423 33.04 18.82 -4.18
C THR A 423 31.99 18.89 -3.06
N GLN A 424 31.32 17.77 -2.77
CA GLN A 424 30.26 17.70 -1.79
C GLN A 424 30.24 16.34 -1.07
N ASN A 425 29.89 16.36 0.21
CA ASN A 425 29.63 15.13 0.96
C ASN A 425 28.46 14.36 0.31
N PRO A 426 28.58 13.04 0.04
CA PRO A 426 27.54 12.30 -0.67
C PRO A 426 26.23 12.19 0.10
N LEU A 427 26.25 12.15 1.44
CA LEU A 427 25.04 12.13 2.26
C LEU A 427 24.35 13.50 2.28
N GLU A 428 25.12 14.59 2.30
CA GLU A 428 24.58 15.94 2.14
C GLU A 428 23.92 16.11 0.75
N TYR A 429 24.59 15.63 -0.30
CA TYR A 429 24.01 15.63 -1.65
C TYR A 429 22.67 14.88 -1.68
N CYS A 430 22.62 13.67 -1.08
CA CYS A 430 21.39 12.90 -1.00
C CYS A 430 20.32 13.62 -0.17
N TYR A 431 20.68 14.24 0.97
CA TYR A 431 19.77 15.04 1.79
C TYR A 431 19.14 16.19 1.00
N HIS A 432 19.94 16.92 0.23
CA HIS A 432 19.46 17.95 -0.69
C HIS A 432 18.59 17.37 -1.80
N ALA A 433 18.90 16.20 -2.34
CA ALA A 433 18.07 15.53 -3.34
C ALA A 433 16.71 15.06 -2.79
N LEU A 434 16.67 14.57 -1.54
CA LEU A 434 15.45 14.12 -0.86
C LEU A 434 14.46 15.27 -0.57
N GLN A 435 14.95 16.52 -0.49
CA GLN A 435 14.14 17.71 -0.20
C GLN A 435 13.30 17.55 1.08
N VAL A 436 13.97 17.02 2.11
CA VAL A 436 13.43 16.81 3.45
C VAL A 436 14.29 17.55 4.46
N ARG A 437 13.66 18.10 5.49
CA ARG A 437 14.31 18.63 6.68
C ARG A 437 14.08 17.68 7.84
N LEU A 438 15.13 17.37 8.57
CA LEU A 438 15.13 16.48 9.72
C LEU A 438 15.68 17.22 10.94
N ALA A 439 14.92 17.25 12.03
CA ALA A 439 15.35 17.88 13.28
C ALA A 439 15.21 16.89 14.45
N PRO A 440 16.31 16.44 15.08
CA PRO A 440 16.25 15.49 16.19
C PRO A 440 15.65 16.15 17.43
N LEU A 441 14.68 15.49 18.04
CA LEU A 441 14.07 15.94 19.29
C LEU A 441 14.92 15.52 20.49
N PRO A 442 15.35 16.45 21.35
CA PRO A 442 16.07 16.12 22.59
C PRO A 442 15.23 15.21 23.51
N PRO A 443 15.83 14.35 24.34
CA PRO A 443 15.10 13.49 25.28
C PRO A 443 14.14 14.24 26.23
N ALA A 444 14.47 15.49 26.57
CA ALA A 444 13.65 16.35 27.42
C ALA A 444 12.49 17.03 26.68
N ASP A 445 12.44 16.98 25.34
CA ASP A 445 11.34 17.56 24.55
C ASP A 445 10.02 16.87 24.88
N ALA A 446 9.00 17.67 25.20
CA ALA A 446 7.68 17.18 25.60
C ALA A 446 7.02 16.31 24.52
N GLU A 447 7.17 16.69 23.24
CA GLU A 447 6.64 15.93 22.12
C GLU A 447 7.27 14.54 22.05
N ARG A 448 8.60 14.47 22.23
CA ARG A 448 9.32 13.18 22.26
C ARG A 448 8.85 12.30 23.41
N GLN A 449 8.61 12.87 24.60
CA GLN A 449 8.08 12.11 25.74
C GLN A 449 6.66 11.58 25.48
N LEU A 450 5.81 12.37 24.82
CA LEU A 450 4.47 11.93 24.41
C LEU A 450 4.55 10.80 23.40
N ILE A 451 5.40 10.92 22.37
CA ILE A 451 5.63 9.87 21.37
C ILE A 451 6.16 8.59 22.03
N HIS A 452 7.05 8.70 23.01
CA HIS A 452 7.54 7.56 23.78
C HIS A 452 6.40 6.85 24.51
N ARG A 453 5.56 7.60 25.24
CA ARG A 453 4.37 7.04 25.90
C ARG A 453 3.40 6.44 24.89
N TYR A 454 3.24 7.06 23.72
CA TYR A 454 2.35 6.58 22.69
C TYR A 454 2.80 5.22 22.15
N PHE A 455 4.09 5.08 21.84
CA PHE A 455 4.66 3.84 21.34
C PHE A 455 4.49 2.70 22.33
N PHE A 456 4.95 2.87 23.58
CA PHE A 456 4.90 1.81 24.60
C PHE A 456 3.48 1.54 25.11
N GLY A 457 2.60 2.56 25.14
CA GLY A 457 1.17 2.38 25.43
C GLY A 457 0.45 1.56 24.37
N GLY A 458 0.95 1.62 23.12
CA GLY A 458 0.51 0.87 21.95
C GLY A 458 1.11 -0.52 21.77
N LEU A 459 1.73 -1.11 22.81
CA LEU A 459 2.19 -2.50 22.83
C LEU A 459 1.30 -3.33 23.77
N ARG A 460 0.84 -4.51 23.34
CA ARG A 460 0.00 -5.40 24.17
C ARG A 460 0.76 -6.06 25.31
N SER A 461 2.06 -6.26 25.14
CA SER A 461 2.96 -6.75 26.18
C SER A 461 3.98 -5.68 26.54
N HIS A 462 4.47 -5.68 27.78
CA HIS A 462 5.64 -4.86 28.14
C HIS A 462 6.87 -5.51 27.51
N ASP A 463 6.97 -5.37 26.19
CA ASP A 463 8.04 -5.94 25.40
C ASP A 463 9.31 -5.14 25.66
N GLN A 464 10.14 -5.67 26.56
CA GLN A 464 11.42 -5.04 26.94
C GLN A 464 12.46 -5.10 25.81
N ARG A 465 12.13 -5.67 24.66
CA ARG A 465 13.00 -5.73 23.47
C ARG A 465 13.10 -4.42 22.71
N TYR A 466 12.29 -3.41 23.02
CA TYR A 466 12.30 -2.15 22.25
C TYR A 466 12.77 -0.95 23.07
N GLN A 467 13.50 -0.07 22.41
CA GLN A 467 13.89 1.26 22.90
C GLN A 467 13.67 2.31 21.81
N ILE A 468 13.21 3.51 22.17
CA ILE A 468 13.17 4.65 21.23
C ILE A 468 14.47 5.44 21.36
N SER A 469 15.32 5.33 20.35
CA SER A 469 16.68 5.91 20.39
C SER A 469 16.70 7.33 19.85
N ASN A 470 15.96 7.60 18.77
CA ASN A 470 15.79 8.94 18.20
C ASN A 470 14.34 9.20 17.77
N VAL A 471 13.93 10.47 17.80
CA VAL A 471 12.71 10.96 17.16
C VAL A 471 13.13 12.17 16.34
N PHE A 472 12.88 12.13 15.04
CA PHE A 472 13.18 13.22 14.13
C PHE A 472 11.86 13.90 13.73
N GLU A 473 11.75 15.20 13.97
CA GLU A 473 10.73 16.03 13.35
C GLU A 473 11.06 16.18 11.86
N VAL A 474 10.03 15.98 11.03
CA VAL A 474 10.15 15.89 9.58
C VAL A 474 9.37 17.02 8.94
N GLU A 475 10.00 17.71 7.99
CA GLU A 475 9.30 18.61 7.08
C GLU A 475 9.72 18.32 5.65
N ARG A 476 8.75 17.97 4.79
CA ARG A 476 8.99 17.70 3.38
C ARG A 476 8.59 18.90 2.53
N ARG A 477 9.38 19.21 1.51
CA ARG A 477 9.10 20.33 0.61
C ARG A 477 7.72 20.19 -0.03
N GLY A 478 6.86 21.18 0.21
CA GLY A 478 5.51 21.26 -0.34
C GLY A 478 4.45 20.39 0.37
N GLU A 479 4.83 19.50 1.30
CA GLU A 479 3.88 18.61 1.96
C GLU A 479 2.94 19.35 2.92
N SER A 480 3.48 20.28 3.73
CA SER A 480 2.67 21.16 4.58
C SER A 480 1.73 22.05 3.77
N GLN A 481 2.20 22.60 2.65
CA GLN A 481 1.38 23.41 1.75
C GLN A 481 0.22 22.59 1.19
N ARG A 482 0.50 21.40 0.63
CA ARG A 482 -0.53 20.48 0.10
C ARG A 482 -1.57 20.10 1.14
N PHE A 483 -1.15 19.84 2.38
CA PHE A 483 -2.05 19.52 3.47
C PHE A 483 -2.93 20.73 3.85
N ASN A 484 -2.32 21.90 4.01
CA ASN A 484 -3.02 23.13 4.38
C ASN A 484 -3.98 23.60 3.29
N ASP A 485 -3.61 23.46 2.01
CA ASP A 485 -4.47 23.77 0.86
C ASP A 485 -5.75 22.90 0.88
N LEU A 486 -5.61 21.61 1.16
CA LEU A 486 -6.77 20.73 1.34
C LEU A 486 -7.64 21.18 2.51
N MET A 487 -7.05 21.58 3.64
CA MET A 487 -7.82 22.09 4.79
C MET A 487 -8.55 23.40 4.43
N ALA A 488 -7.96 24.26 3.62
CA ALA A 488 -8.60 25.48 3.13
C ALA A 488 -9.76 25.17 2.15
N GLU A 489 -9.57 24.20 1.25
CA GLU A 489 -10.60 23.75 0.29
C GLU A 489 -11.77 23.03 0.99
N ARG A 490 -11.46 22.16 1.96
CA ARG A 490 -12.42 21.35 2.71
C ARG A 490 -12.52 21.85 4.14
N SER A 491 -13.25 22.96 4.33
CA SER A 491 -13.49 23.54 5.66
C SER A 491 -14.16 22.56 6.64
N ASP A 492 -14.95 21.61 6.12
CA ASP A 492 -15.56 20.52 6.87
C ASP A 492 -14.52 19.54 7.43
N LEU A 493 -13.41 19.27 6.73
CA LEU A 493 -12.27 18.53 7.28
C LEU A 493 -11.45 19.39 8.25
N ALA A 494 -11.27 20.67 7.94
CA ALA A 494 -10.50 21.60 8.77
C ALA A 494 -11.11 21.78 10.16
N ILE A 495 -12.42 21.61 10.32
CA ILE A 495 -13.07 21.72 11.63
C ILE A 495 -12.93 20.48 12.52
N VAL A 496 -12.54 19.34 11.95
CA VAL A 496 -12.43 18.05 12.64
C VAL A 496 -11.02 17.87 13.24
N GLN A 497 -10.92 17.07 14.31
CA GLN A 497 -9.67 16.77 14.99
C GLN A 497 -8.81 15.90 14.09
N LYS A 498 -7.58 16.33 13.88
CA LYS A 498 -6.57 15.54 13.16
C LYS A 498 -5.94 14.58 14.14
N HIS A 499 -5.52 13.44 13.65
CA HIS A 499 -4.93 12.39 14.47
C HIS A 499 -3.46 12.22 14.11
N LEU A 500 -2.63 11.98 15.12
CA LEU A 500 -1.28 11.51 14.92
C LEU A 500 -1.33 9.98 14.92
N LEU A 501 -1.10 9.37 13.76
CA LEU A 501 -1.25 7.92 13.58
C LEU A 501 0.05 7.29 13.06
N TRP A 502 0.27 6.04 13.46
CA TRP A 502 1.43 5.26 13.06
C TRP A 502 1.31 4.75 11.63
N HIS A 503 2.42 4.79 10.90
CA HIS A 503 2.61 4.11 9.63
C HIS A 503 3.93 3.36 9.67
N GLY A 504 3.85 2.03 9.57
CA GLY A 504 5.01 1.16 9.46
C GLY A 504 5.34 0.90 8.01
N THR A 505 6.62 0.80 7.69
CA THR A 505 7.07 0.59 6.32
C THR A 505 8.34 -0.25 6.28
N LYS A 506 8.55 -0.93 5.16
CA LYS A 506 9.78 -1.69 4.92
C LYS A 506 10.97 -0.75 4.82
N ARG A 507 12.15 -1.21 5.22
CA ARG A 507 13.40 -0.43 5.08
C ARG A 507 13.67 -0.03 3.63
N THR A 508 13.28 -0.86 2.67
CA THR A 508 13.45 -0.59 1.24
C THR A 508 12.63 0.59 0.73
N ASN A 509 11.60 1.02 1.47
CA ASN A 509 10.65 2.03 1.02
C ASN A 509 10.93 3.42 1.61
N LEU A 510 11.65 3.50 2.73
CA LEU A 510 11.76 4.73 3.51
C LEU A 510 12.42 5.88 2.72
N MET A 511 13.48 5.60 1.95
CA MET A 511 14.13 6.62 1.11
C MET A 511 13.16 7.19 0.06
N GLY A 512 12.35 6.33 -0.56
CA GLY A 512 11.31 6.76 -1.52
C GLY A 512 10.17 7.55 -0.85
N ILE A 513 9.74 7.13 0.34
CA ILE A 513 8.71 7.86 1.10
C ILE A 513 9.23 9.23 1.55
N LEU A 514 10.48 9.33 2.00
CA LEU A 514 11.08 10.60 2.41
C LEU A 514 11.42 11.53 1.24
N SER A 515 11.43 11.06 -0.01
CA SER A 515 11.59 11.91 -1.20
C SER A 515 10.26 12.29 -1.85
N GLN A 516 9.32 11.34 -1.96
CA GLN A 516 8.07 11.52 -2.71
C GLN A 516 6.81 11.59 -1.85
N GLY A 517 6.89 11.20 -0.58
CA GLY A 517 5.77 11.14 0.36
C GLY A 517 5.07 9.78 0.33
N LEU A 518 4.07 9.63 1.19
CA LEU A 518 3.18 8.46 1.14
C LEU A 518 2.27 8.57 -0.10
N ARG A 519 2.28 7.53 -0.93
CA ARG A 519 1.52 7.49 -2.19
C ARG A 519 0.40 6.46 -2.15
N VAL A 520 -0.74 6.81 -2.73
CA VAL A 520 -1.80 5.84 -2.96
C VAL A 520 -1.38 4.92 -4.11
N ALA A 521 -1.65 3.62 -3.97
CA ALA A 521 -1.33 2.66 -5.01
C ALA A 521 -2.02 3.05 -6.34
N PRO A 522 -1.34 2.90 -7.48
CA PRO A 522 -1.89 3.34 -8.76
C PRO A 522 -3.15 2.53 -9.15
N PRO A 523 -4.01 3.05 -10.05
CA PRO A 523 -5.24 2.39 -10.48
C PRO A 523 -5.03 0.99 -11.05
N GLU A 524 -3.87 0.72 -11.65
CA GLU A 524 -3.51 -0.58 -12.23
C GLU A 524 -2.99 -1.59 -11.18
N ALA A 525 -2.67 -1.16 -9.95
CA ALA A 525 -2.22 -2.11 -8.93
C ALA A 525 -3.31 -3.17 -8.63
N PRO A 526 -2.97 -4.44 -8.40
CA PRO A 526 -3.95 -5.43 -7.98
C PRO A 526 -4.74 -4.99 -6.74
N HIS A 527 -6.04 -5.30 -6.67
CA HIS A 527 -6.84 -5.02 -5.48
C HIS A 527 -6.49 -5.94 -4.30
N HIS A 528 -5.96 -7.13 -4.58
CA HIS A 528 -5.54 -8.09 -3.55
C HIS A 528 -4.40 -7.48 -2.70
N GLY A 529 -4.59 -7.49 -1.38
CA GLY A 529 -3.66 -6.88 -0.41
C GLY A 529 -4.15 -5.57 0.21
N TYR A 530 -5.19 -4.94 -0.34
CA TYR A 530 -5.80 -3.73 0.22
C TYR A 530 -7.16 -4.04 0.85
N ALA A 531 -7.18 -4.36 2.15
CA ALA A 531 -8.38 -4.80 2.86
C ALA A 531 -9.58 -3.85 2.69
N TYR A 532 -9.33 -2.54 2.63
CA TYR A 532 -10.34 -1.49 2.54
C TYR A 532 -10.14 -0.57 1.32
N GLY A 533 -9.62 -1.14 0.22
CA GLY A 533 -9.35 -0.40 -1.01
C GLY A 533 -8.03 0.37 -1.00
N LYS A 534 -7.65 0.93 -2.15
CA LYS A 534 -6.35 1.60 -2.35
C LYS A 534 -6.36 2.96 -1.66
N GLY A 535 -5.58 3.09 -0.60
CA GLY A 535 -5.47 4.32 0.20
C GLY A 535 -4.20 4.30 1.04
N LEU A 536 -4.02 5.33 1.85
CA LEU A 536 -2.95 5.39 2.84
C LEU A 536 -3.44 4.77 4.16
N TYR A 537 -2.76 3.73 4.62
CA TYR A 537 -3.13 2.95 5.81
C TYR A 537 -2.33 3.41 7.03
N PHE A 538 -3.04 3.61 8.14
CA PHE A 538 -2.51 4.04 9.42
C PHE A 538 -3.10 3.23 10.58
N ALA A 539 -2.42 3.26 11.73
CA ALA A 539 -2.88 2.63 12.96
C ALA A 539 -2.79 3.59 14.14
N ASP A 540 -3.70 3.46 15.10
CA ASP A 540 -3.59 4.12 16.40
C ASP A 540 -2.75 3.33 17.42
N VAL A 541 -2.36 2.09 17.07
CA VAL A 541 -1.55 1.18 17.89
C VAL A 541 -0.18 0.93 17.21
N ALA A 542 0.90 1.20 17.93
CA ALA A 542 2.27 1.05 17.42
C ALA A 542 2.61 -0.40 17.01
N GLU A 543 2.18 -1.39 17.79
CA GLU A 543 2.41 -2.81 17.51
C GLU A 543 1.89 -3.22 16.12
N LYS A 544 0.72 -2.71 15.71
CA LYS A 544 0.18 -2.99 14.38
C LYS A 544 1.13 -2.50 13.29
N SER A 545 1.57 -1.25 13.39
CA SER A 545 2.48 -0.66 12.41
C SER A 545 3.88 -1.29 12.43
N LEU A 546 4.38 -1.73 13.60
CA LEU A 546 5.64 -2.48 13.68
C LEU A 546 5.62 -3.74 12.81
N ASN A 547 4.50 -4.44 12.69
CA ASN A 547 4.37 -5.64 11.86
C ASN A 547 4.52 -5.37 10.34
N TYR A 548 4.48 -4.10 9.91
CA TYR A 548 4.78 -3.69 8.53
C TYR A 548 6.25 -3.31 8.32
N CYS A 549 7.03 -3.25 9.39
CA CYS A 549 8.49 -3.13 9.31
C CYS A 549 9.07 -4.53 9.06
N ASP A 550 9.93 -4.65 8.05
CA ASP A 550 10.58 -5.90 7.69
C ASP A 550 11.90 -6.08 8.47
N SER A 551 12.98 -6.50 7.80
CA SER A 551 14.32 -6.55 8.36
C SER A 551 14.78 -5.21 8.94
N SER A 552 15.43 -5.24 10.11
CA SER A 552 16.00 -4.05 10.73
C SER A 552 17.15 -3.48 9.90
N TYR A 553 17.33 -2.16 9.95
CA TYR A 553 18.61 -1.54 9.63
C TYR A 553 19.62 -1.96 10.69
N GLU A 554 20.83 -2.26 10.27
CA GLU A 554 21.96 -2.38 11.18
C GLU A 554 22.65 -1.03 11.22
N LEU A 555 22.91 -0.44 12.38
CA LEU A 555 23.62 0.84 12.51
C LEU A 555 24.88 0.67 13.36
N PRO A 556 25.96 1.42 13.09
CA PRO A 556 27.12 1.41 13.97
C PRO A 556 26.76 1.94 15.36
N ILE A 557 27.41 1.40 16.40
CA ILE A 557 27.41 2.01 17.72
C ILE A 557 28.29 3.26 17.66
N LEU A 558 27.76 4.40 18.12
CA LEU A 558 28.47 5.67 18.15
C LEU A 558 29.10 5.89 19.53
N ALA A 559 30.34 6.37 19.55
CA ALA A 559 31.03 6.83 20.75
C ALA A 559 30.51 8.22 21.18
N THR A 560 30.98 8.71 22.33
CA THR A 560 30.55 10.00 22.91
C THR A 560 30.89 11.21 22.03
N ASP A 561 31.86 11.09 21.12
CA ASP A 561 32.24 12.10 20.15
C ASP A 561 31.40 12.04 18.84
N GLY A 562 30.39 11.17 18.79
CA GLY A 562 29.50 10.99 17.63
C GLY A 562 30.11 10.16 16.50
N LYS A 563 31.35 9.67 16.64
CA LYS A 563 32.00 8.80 15.65
C LYS A 563 31.71 7.34 15.95
N ARG A 564 31.90 6.45 14.96
CA ARG A 564 31.80 5.00 15.16
C ARG A 564 32.74 4.57 16.28
N ASP A 565 32.21 3.81 17.23
CA ASP A 565 33.01 3.15 18.25
C ASP A 565 33.85 2.04 17.60
N LYS A 566 35.15 2.27 17.50
CA LYS A 566 36.12 1.32 16.90
C LYS A 566 36.42 0.13 17.81
N SER A 567 35.96 0.14 19.06
CA SER A 567 36.22 -0.95 20.03
C SER A 567 35.27 -2.15 19.87
N THR A 568 34.20 -2.01 19.07
CA THR A 568 33.19 -3.06 18.89
C THR A 568 32.78 -3.22 17.43
N THR A 569 32.55 -4.48 17.03
CA THR A 569 31.95 -4.84 15.73
C THR A 569 30.44 -4.98 15.81
N LYS A 570 29.85 -4.87 17.00
CA LYS A 570 28.40 -4.97 17.19
C LYS A 570 27.68 -3.78 16.54
N THR A 571 26.55 -4.07 15.92
CA THR A 571 25.64 -3.08 15.35
C THR A 571 24.35 -3.03 16.15
N ARG A 572 23.70 -1.87 16.12
CA ARG A 572 22.35 -1.65 16.66
C ARG A 572 21.33 -2.06 15.61
N LYS A 573 20.30 -2.81 15.98
CA LYS A 573 19.22 -3.19 15.07
C LYS A 573 18.07 -2.23 15.23
N VAL A 574 17.71 -1.53 14.15
CA VAL A 574 16.79 -0.40 14.19
C VAL A 574 15.71 -0.53 13.13
N HIS A 575 14.49 -0.15 13.50
CA HIS A 575 13.36 0.08 12.60
C HIS A 575 13.01 1.58 12.62
N TYR A 576 12.62 2.12 11.48
CA TYR A 576 12.09 3.47 11.39
C TYR A 576 10.60 3.41 11.12
N MET A 577 9.82 4.00 12.02
CA MET A 577 8.38 4.14 11.89
C MET A 577 8.02 5.59 11.62
N LEU A 578 6.92 5.83 10.92
CA LEU A 578 6.41 7.18 10.67
C LEU A 578 5.24 7.47 11.62
N LEU A 579 5.19 8.70 12.11
CA LEU A 579 3.99 9.30 12.70
C LEU A 579 3.50 10.40 11.78
N CYS A 580 2.27 10.25 11.31
CA CYS A 580 1.66 11.14 10.35
C CYS A 580 0.50 11.88 10.98
N GLU A 581 0.39 13.17 10.68
CA GLU A 581 -0.81 13.95 10.97
C GLU A 581 -1.84 13.66 9.88
N VAL A 582 -2.98 13.11 10.27
CA VAL A 582 -4.00 12.59 9.36
C VAL A 582 -5.35 13.27 9.63
N ALA A 583 -5.91 13.87 8.59
CA ALA A 583 -7.24 14.45 8.58
C ALA A 583 -8.27 13.38 8.14
N LEU A 584 -8.82 12.66 9.13
CA LEU A 584 -9.77 11.58 8.88
C LEU A 584 -11.16 12.06 8.45
N GLY A 585 -11.56 13.30 8.77
CA GLY A 585 -12.93 13.77 8.55
C GLY A 585 -13.93 12.95 9.35
N LYS A 586 -15.01 12.50 8.72
CA LYS A 586 -15.96 11.55 9.32
C LYS A 586 -15.69 10.13 8.83
N PRO A 587 -15.01 9.27 9.61
CA PRO A 587 -14.69 7.92 9.16
C PRO A 587 -15.94 7.05 9.02
N THR A 588 -16.00 6.28 7.94
CA THR A 588 -16.93 5.15 7.81
C THR A 588 -16.38 3.99 8.64
N GLU A 589 -17.10 3.60 9.69
CA GLU A 589 -16.72 2.46 10.53
C GLU A 589 -17.09 1.14 9.84
N LEU A 590 -16.13 0.24 9.69
CA LEU A 590 -16.29 -1.05 9.01
C LEU A 590 -15.82 -2.23 9.87
N THR A 591 -16.47 -3.37 9.73
CA THR A 591 -16.05 -4.65 10.32
C THR A 591 -15.13 -5.42 9.36
N THR A 592 -14.49 -6.50 9.83
CA THR A 592 -13.67 -7.37 8.96
C THR A 592 -14.49 -8.10 7.89
N ALA A 593 -15.81 -8.14 8.01
CA ALA A 593 -16.68 -8.69 6.97
C ALA A 593 -16.71 -7.83 5.70
N ALA A 594 -16.39 -6.53 5.81
CA ALA A 594 -16.23 -5.64 4.66
C ALA A 594 -14.83 -5.74 4.04
N ALA A 595 -13.88 -6.44 4.68
CA ALA A 595 -12.53 -6.57 4.20
C ALA A 595 -12.49 -7.43 2.92
N TRP A 596 -11.75 -6.95 1.92
CA TRP A 596 -11.59 -7.63 0.62
C TRP A 596 -12.91 -7.97 -0.09
N ALA A 597 -14.03 -7.31 0.25
CA ALA A 597 -15.27 -7.49 -0.47
C ALA A 597 -14.99 -7.25 -1.96
N ASN A 598 -15.42 -8.17 -2.83
CA ASN A 598 -15.14 -8.19 -4.28
C ASN A 598 -15.67 -6.97 -5.07
N GLY A 599 -16.09 -5.90 -4.39
CA GLY A 599 -16.56 -4.65 -4.94
C GLY A 599 -15.75 -3.48 -4.41
N VAL A 600 -15.56 -2.47 -5.26
CA VAL A 600 -15.05 -1.16 -4.88
C VAL A 600 -15.92 -0.65 -3.71
N LEU A 601 -15.35 -0.57 -2.51
CA LEU A 601 -15.93 0.25 -1.44
C LEU A 601 -16.29 1.59 -2.07
N PRO A 602 -17.55 2.05 -2.05
CA PRO A 602 -17.91 3.30 -2.70
C PRO A 602 -17.23 4.45 -1.97
N CYS A 603 -16.03 4.82 -2.42
CA CYS A 603 -15.23 5.87 -1.80
C CYS A 603 -15.81 7.26 -2.09
N GLU A 604 -16.75 7.38 -3.03
CA GLU A 604 -17.42 8.64 -3.32
C GLU A 604 -18.19 9.14 -2.09
N GLY A 605 -17.82 10.34 -1.62
CA GLY A 605 -18.40 10.96 -0.43
C GLY A 605 -17.88 10.45 0.91
N MET A 606 -16.95 9.48 0.94
CA MET A 606 -16.28 9.06 2.17
C MET A 606 -15.00 9.85 2.41
N ASP A 607 -14.82 10.37 3.62
CA ASP A 607 -13.56 11.04 3.99
C ASP A 607 -12.45 10.03 4.31
N SER A 608 -12.80 8.97 5.02
CA SER A 608 -11.89 7.91 5.44
C SER A 608 -12.66 6.66 5.88
N VAL A 609 -11.93 5.56 6.09
CA VAL A 609 -12.43 4.35 6.73
C VAL A 609 -11.76 4.14 8.08
N LYS A 610 -12.52 3.66 9.06
CA LYS A 610 -12.02 3.09 10.32
C LYS A 610 -12.45 1.63 10.42
N ALA A 611 -11.49 0.72 10.28
CA ALA A 611 -11.72 -0.69 10.61
C ALA A 611 -11.85 -0.84 12.12
N LEU A 612 -12.96 -1.40 12.58
CA LEU A 612 -13.20 -1.69 13.99
C LEU A 612 -12.30 -2.82 14.47
N ALA A 613 -11.87 -2.72 15.73
CA ALA A 613 -10.83 -3.58 16.27
C ALA A 613 -11.14 -4.11 17.67
N MET A 614 -10.57 -5.27 17.96
CA MET A 614 -10.64 -5.95 19.24
C MET A 614 -9.76 -5.26 20.27
N TYR A 615 -8.59 -4.77 19.87
CA TYR A 615 -7.65 -4.07 20.74
C TYR A 615 -7.54 -2.60 20.32
N THR A 616 -7.88 -1.70 21.23
CA THR A 616 -7.85 -0.24 21.02
C THR A 616 -7.13 0.43 22.18
N PRO A 617 -6.42 1.56 21.96
CA PRO A 617 -6.00 2.41 23.05
C PRO A 617 -7.22 2.88 23.86
N ASP A 618 -7.10 2.93 25.18
CA ASP A 618 -8.12 3.53 26.04
C ASP A 618 -8.39 4.99 25.62
N PRO A 619 -9.62 5.33 25.15
CA PRO A 619 -9.92 6.68 24.67
C PRO A 619 -9.73 7.77 25.72
N SER A 620 -9.80 7.44 27.01
CA SER A 620 -9.56 8.40 28.10
C SER A 620 -8.11 8.89 28.17
N GLY A 621 -7.17 8.16 27.56
CA GLY A 621 -5.76 8.55 27.47
C GLY A 621 -5.41 9.45 26.30
N ALA A 622 -6.39 9.90 25.49
CA ALA A 622 -6.12 10.75 24.34
C ALA A 622 -5.62 12.15 24.77
N LEU A 623 -4.58 12.64 24.12
CA LEU A 623 -4.01 13.98 24.34
C LEU A 623 -3.70 14.69 23.02
N ILE A 624 -3.64 16.02 23.04
CA ILE A 624 -3.27 16.82 21.88
C ILE A 624 -1.78 17.11 21.90
N SER A 625 -1.13 16.93 20.75
CA SER A 625 0.26 17.30 20.52
C SER A 625 0.43 18.82 20.70
N PRO A 626 1.32 19.28 21.61
CA PRO A 626 1.63 20.69 21.73
C PRO A 626 2.34 21.26 20.49
N LYS A 627 3.00 20.44 19.67
CA LYS A 627 3.69 20.90 18.45
C LYS A 627 2.80 20.95 17.22
N CYS A 628 2.05 19.87 16.94
CA CYS A 628 1.26 19.76 15.71
C CYS A 628 -0.24 19.98 15.90
N GLY A 629 -0.76 19.96 17.13
CA GLY A 629 -2.20 20.08 17.41
C GLY A 629 -3.01 18.83 17.04
N ALA A 630 -2.36 17.73 16.64
CA ALA A 630 -3.02 16.47 16.35
C ALA A 630 -3.18 15.60 17.62
N MET A 631 -4.20 14.75 17.63
CA MET A 631 -4.53 13.87 18.76
C MET A 631 -3.63 12.63 18.77
N LEU A 632 -2.97 12.36 19.90
CA LEU A 632 -2.27 11.11 20.19
C LEU A 632 -3.16 10.20 21.05
N HIS A 633 -3.14 8.90 20.77
CA HIS A 633 -3.94 7.90 21.48
C HIS A 633 -3.11 7.19 22.56
N LEU A 634 -2.74 7.90 23.64
CA LEU A 634 -1.75 7.41 24.63
C LEU A 634 -2.31 6.36 25.61
N GLY A 635 -3.61 6.06 25.54
CA GLY A 635 -4.22 5.05 26.40
C GLY A 635 -3.55 3.69 26.24
N ARG A 636 -3.50 2.93 27.33
CA ARG A 636 -3.05 1.53 27.24
C ARG A 636 -3.99 0.76 26.32
N VAL A 637 -3.44 -0.13 25.51
CA VAL A 637 -4.24 -1.04 24.69
C VAL A 637 -5.11 -1.92 25.59
N LYS A 638 -6.42 -1.89 25.34
CA LYS A 638 -7.44 -2.65 26.05
C LYS A 638 -8.32 -3.43 25.09
N ARG A 639 -8.92 -4.51 25.58
CA ARG A 639 -9.85 -5.33 24.78
C ARG A 639 -11.26 -4.73 24.77
N MET A 640 -11.78 -4.47 23.57
CA MET A 640 -13.16 -4.06 23.32
C MET A 640 -14.14 -5.14 23.78
N GLY A 641 -15.27 -4.70 24.34
CA GLY A 641 -16.28 -5.54 24.98
C GLY A 641 -15.94 -6.01 26.39
N SER A 642 -14.66 -6.13 26.75
CA SER A 642 -14.24 -6.64 28.06
C SER A 642 -13.79 -5.53 29.01
N GLU A 643 -12.88 -4.67 28.55
CA GLU A 643 -12.26 -3.61 29.36
C GLU A 643 -12.69 -2.22 28.90
N VAL A 644 -13.00 -2.09 27.61
CA VAL A 644 -13.60 -0.91 27.01
C VAL A 644 -14.94 -1.33 26.40
N PRO A 645 -16.05 -0.66 26.71
CA PRO A 645 -17.35 -1.02 26.17
C PRO A 645 -17.41 -0.83 24.65
N TYR A 646 -18.20 -1.67 23.99
CA TYR A 646 -18.58 -1.43 22.61
C TYR A 646 -19.33 -0.10 22.52
N ASN A 647 -18.89 0.80 21.65
CA ASN A 647 -19.63 2.02 21.35
C ASN A 647 -21.05 1.66 20.87
N ARG A 648 -21.15 0.63 20.02
CA ARG A 648 -22.38 0.03 19.53
C ARG A 648 -22.23 -1.48 19.39
N VAL A 649 -23.25 -2.23 19.79
CA VAL A 649 -23.29 -3.69 19.62
C VAL A 649 -24.72 -4.18 19.54
N TRP A 650 -24.97 -5.17 18.69
CA TRP A 650 -26.28 -5.80 18.59
C TRP A 650 -26.44 -6.92 19.61
N ALA A 651 -27.64 -7.10 20.14
CA ALA A 651 -28.07 -8.32 20.80
C ALA A 651 -29.29 -8.89 20.08
N LYS A 652 -29.46 -10.20 20.08
CA LYS A 652 -30.59 -10.87 19.41
C LYS A 652 -31.23 -11.94 20.27
N THR A 653 -32.51 -12.22 20.01
CA THR A 653 -33.20 -13.40 20.55
C THR A 653 -33.03 -14.60 19.62
N GLU A 654 -33.35 -15.79 20.14
CA GLU A 654 -33.63 -16.94 19.28
C GLU A 654 -34.91 -16.69 18.45
N PRO A 655 -35.05 -17.33 17.28
CA PRO A 655 -36.26 -17.25 16.48
C PRO A 655 -37.43 -17.94 17.17
N ASN A 656 -38.62 -17.35 17.09
CA ASN A 656 -39.85 -17.90 17.62
C ASN A 656 -41.01 -17.79 16.60
N PRO A 657 -41.70 -18.90 16.27
CA PRO A 657 -41.33 -20.29 16.54
C PRO A 657 -39.97 -20.68 15.94
N MET A 658 -39.28 -21.64 16.54
CA MET A 658 -38.00 -22.14 16.02
C MET A 658 -38.23 -22.87 14.68
N PRO A 659 -37.56 -22.47 13.58
CA PRO A 659 -37.76 -23.12 12.28
C PRO A 659 -37.21 -24.54 12.26
N MET A 660 -37.84 -25.43 11.47
CA MET A 660 -37.41 -26.83 11.35
C MET A 660 -36.06 -26.91 10.61
N GLY A 661 -35.05 -27.53 11.23
CA GLY A 661 -33.69 -27.60 10.67
C GLY A 661 -32.73 -26.48 11.12
N TRP A 662 -33.01 -25.83 12.25
CA TRP A 662 -32.16 -24.77 12.81
C TRP A 662 -30.77 -25.27 13.21
N TYR A 663 -29.73 -24.85 12.47
CA TYR A 663 -28.31 -25.12 12.77
C TYR A 663 -27.52 -23.80 12.88
N GLU A 664 -27.76 -22.93 13.86
CA GLU A 664 -27.05 -21.63 14.09
C GLU A 664 -26.92 -20.67 12.86
N ARG A 665 -27.41 -21.03 11.67
CA ARG A 665 -27.14 -20.38 10.37
C ARG A 665 -28.36 -19.74 9.71
N ASP A 666 -29.58 -20.03 10.17
CA ASP A 666 -30.83 -19.48 9.64
C ASP A 666 -31.79 -19.19 10.80
N PRO A 667 -32.18 -17.93 11.10
CA PRO A 667 -31.89 -16.72 10.36
C PRO A 667 -30.44 -16.27 10.52
N LYS A 668 -29.86 -15.79 9.41
CA LYS A 668 -28.53 -15.18 9.43
C LYS A 668 -28.56 -13.93 10.29
N PHE A 669 -27.63 -13.83 11.22
CA PHE A 669 -27.30 -12.58 11.91
C PHE A 669 -25.82 -12.26 11.74
N THR A 670 -25.39 -12.29 10.48
CA THR A 670 -24.00 -12.03 10.09
C THR A 670 -23.67 -10.54 10.22
N ALA A 671 -22.40 -10.19 10.12
CA ALA A 671 -21.98 -8.79 10.11
C ALA A 671 -22.66 -7.96 9.00
N ALA A 672 -22.94 -8.55 7.84
CA ALA A 672 -23.67 -7.88 6.76
C ALA A 672 -25.15 -7.60 7.13
N THR A 673 -25.77 -8.51 7.90
CA THR A 673 -27.09 -8.31 8.47
C THR A 673 -27.09 -7.16 9.48
N GLN A 674 -26.08 -7.11 10.36
CA GLN A 674 -25.93 -6.07 11.37
C GLN A 674 -25.73 -4.69 10.73
N ASP A 675 -24.89 -4.58 9.68
CA ASP A 675 -24.67 -3.34 8.94
C ASP A 675 -25.94 -2.86 8.20
N TYR A 676 -26.69 -3.77 7.60
CA TYR A 676 -27.98 -3.45 6.97
C TYR A 676 -28.97 -2.85 7.98
N LEU A 677 -29.12 -3.50 9.13
CA LEU A 677 -30.03 -3.04 10.19
C LEU A 677 -29.57 -1.72 10.80
N GLU A 678 -28.27 -1.51 10.92
CA GLU A 678 -27.71 -0.26 11.41
C GLU A 678 -27.97 0.91 10.46
N LYS A 679 -27.80 0.71 9.14
CA LYS A 679 -28.16 1.72 8.13
C LYS A 679 -29.66 2.05 8.19
N LEU A 680 -30.49 1.04 8.40
CA LEU A 680 -31.93 1.23 8.55
C LEU A 680 -32.27 2.02 9.83
N VAL A 681 -31.62 1.72 10.97
CA VAL A 681 -31.75 2.49 12.22
C VAL A 681 -31.16 3.89 12.10
N ALA A 682 -30.16 4.13 11.25
CA ALA A 682 -29.60 5.45 11.00
C ALA A 682 -30.52 6.32 10.13
N ASN A 683 -31.41 5.71 9.35
CA ASN A 683 -32.40 6.42 8.55
C ASN A 683 -33.36 7.20 9.48
N LYS A 684 -33.53 8.49 9.21
CA LYS A 684 -34.45 9.35 9.97
C LYS A 684 -35.91 9.11 9.59
N ASP A 685 -36.16 8.62 8.38
CA ASP A 685 -37.50 8.36 7.88
C ASP A 685 -38.10 7.05 8.40
N PHE A 686 -37.28 6.18 9.03
CA PHE A 686 -37.73 4.93 9.64
C PHE A 686 -37.99 5.13 11.14
N SER A 687 -39.27 5.26 11.50
CA SER A 687 -39.76 5.64 12.83
C SER A 687 -40.39 4.46 13.57
N VAL A 688 -40.62 4.62 14.88
CA VAL A 688 -41.27 3.59 15.70
C VAL A 688 -42.69 3.31 15.18
N GLY A 689 -42.99 2.05 14.96
CA GLY A 689 -44.24 1.60 14.34
C GLY A 689 -44.17 1.37 12.83
N ASP A 690 -43.10 1.82 12.17
CA ASP A 690 -42.91 1.59 10.74
C ASP A 690 -42.43 0.16 10.45
N THR A 691 -42.90 -0.38 9.33
CA THR A 691 -42.47 -1.67 8.78
C THR A 691 -41.68 -1.44 7.50
N HIS A 692 -40.41 -1.84 7.49
CA HIS A 692 -39.58 -1.88 6.29
C HIS A 692 -39.63 -3.27 5.66
N THR A 693 -40.04 -3.35 4.40
CA THR A 693 -39.98 -4.61 3.63
C THR A 693 -38.67 -4.69 2.88
N VAL A 694 -37.87 -5.74 3.10
CA VAL A 694 -36.60 -5.92 2.39
C VAL A 694 -36.88 -6.14 0.90
N SER A 695 -36.16 -5.41 0.05
CA SER A 695 -36.36 -5.43 -1.41
C SER A 695 -36.33 -6.86 -1.97
N SER A 696 -37.29 -7.18 -2.84
CA SER A 696 -37.31 -8.43 -3.61
C SER A 696 -36.33 -8.41 -4.79
N THR A 697 -35.86 -7.24 -5.19
CA THR A 697 -34.88 -7.03 -6.25
C THR A 697 -33.52 -6.67 -5.64
N GLY A 698 -32.48 -7.46 -5.92
CA GLY A 698 -31.11 -7.25 -5.41
C GLY A 698 -30.61 -8.34 -4.44
N ASN A 699 -29.47 -8.07 -3.79
CA ASN A 699 -28.79 -9.04 -2.91
C ASN A 699 -29.17 -8.91 -1.41
N ASP A 700 -29.98 -7.93 -1.03
CA ASP A 700 -30.28 -7.63 0.39
C ASP A 700 -30.90 -8.81 1.15
N ARG A 701 -31.73 -9.62 0.46
CA ARG A 701 -32.34 -10.82 1.05
C ARG A 701 -31.30 -11.86 1.47
N ALA A 702 -30.15 -11.90 0.79
CA ALA A 702 -29.05 -12.80 1.12
C ALA A 702 -28.40 -12.49 2.48
N HIS A 703 -28.61 -11.29 3.02
CA HIS A 703 -28.16 -10.93 4.36
C HIS A 703 -28.97 -11.63 5.45
N PHE A 704 -30.20 -12.04 5.18
CA PHE A 704 -31.10 -12.65 6.15
C PHE A 704 -31.31 -14.16 5.92
N LEU A 705 -31.16 -14.62 4.67
CA LEU A 705 -31.44 -16.00 4.26
C LEU A 705 -30.20 -16.73 3.70
N GLN A 706 -30.19 -18.06 3.78
CA GLN A 706 -29.08 -18.87 3.27
C GLN A 706 -29.04 -18.92 1.73
N TYR A 707 -30.20 -19.10 1.08
CA TYR A 707 -30.30 -19.22 -0.38
C TYR A 707 -31.15 -18.07 -0.97
N GLN A 708 -30.62 -17.38 -1.98
CA GLN A 708 -31.28 -16.23 -2.63
C GLN A 708 -32.60 -16.58 -3.34
N TYR A 709 -32.80 -17.86 -3.67
CA TYR A 709 -33.98 -18.36 -4.39
C TYR A 709 -35.14 -18.76 -3.48
N GLU A 710 -34.96 -18.74 -2.15
CA GLU A 710 -36.08 -18.96 -1.23
C GLU A 710 -37.09 -17.82 -1.42
N GLN A 711 -38.33 -18.12 -1.79
CA GLN A 711 -39.39 -17.10 -1.88
C GLN A 711 -39.99 -16.90 -0.47
N ARG A 712 -39.42 -15.92 0.25
CA ARG A 712 -39.73 -15.56 1.63
C ARG A 712 -39.76 -14.04 1.76
N THR A 713 -40.86 -13.50 2.27
CA THR A 713 -40.99 -12.07 2.55
C THR A 713 -40.32 -11.75 3.90
N ILE A 714 -39.43 -10.75 3.92
CA ILE A 714 -38.74 -10.30 5.15
C ILE A 714 -39.24 -8.90 5.49
N THR A 715 -39.82 -8.74 6.67
CA THR A 715 -40.25 -7.44 7.20
C THR A 715 -39.49 -7.11 8.48
N ILE A 716 -39.11 -5.84 8.63
CA ILE A 716 -38.37 -5.32 9.77
C ILE A 716 -39.19 -4.21 10.39
N ASP A 717 -39.64 -4.41 11.63
CA ASP A 717 -40.48 -3.47 12.36
C ASP A 717 -39.64 -2.72 13.39
N MET A 718 -39.69 -1.38 13.41
CA MET A 718 -39.07 -0.57 14.47
C MET A 718 -40.01 -0.55 15.68
N THR A 719 -39.65 -1.27 16.73
CA THR A 719 -40.50 -1.44 17.92
C THR A 719 -40.21 -0.43 19.02
N SER A 720 -38.96 0.03 19.16
CA SER A 720 -38.60 1.12 20.04
C SER A 720 -37.37 1.86 19.53
N ARG A 721 -37.28 3.15 19.86
CA ARG A 721 -36.13 4.00 19.56
C ARG A 721 -35.97 5.01 20.68
N GLU A 722 -34.82 4.97 21.34
CA GLU A 722 -34.44 5.97 22.33
C GLU A 722 -33.41 6.92 21.69
N SER A 723 -33.62 8.22 21.86
CA SER A 723 -32.69 9.25 21.40
C SER A 723 -31.81 9.71 22.55
N ALA A 724 -30.56 10.08 22.28
CA ALA A 724 -29.65 10.56 23.33
C ALA A 724 -30.11 11.88 23.98
N ASP A 725 -31.03 12.63 23.33
CA ASP A 725 -31.52 13.92 23.81
C ASP A 725 -32.51 13.79 24.98
N SER A 726 -33.19 12.66 25.14
CA SER A 726 -34.12 12.43 26.27
C SER A 726 -33.41 12.13 27.60
N ALA A 727 -32.08 12.11 27.64
CA ALA A 727 -31.30 11.93 28.87
C ALA A 727 -30.67 13.23 29.41
N VAL A 728 -30.93 14.39 28.77
CA VAL A 728 -30.32 15.69 29.16
C VAL A 728 -31.36 16.77 29.48
N GLU A 729 -32.65 16.54 29.26
CA GLU A 729 -33.72 17.41 29.79
C GLU A 729 -34.48 16.69 30.89
N ASP A 730 -33.90 16.69 32.10
CA ASP A 730 -34.70 16.80 33.31
C ASP A 730 -33.82 17.37 34.44
N GLU A 731 -34.26 18.51 34.95
CA GLU A 731 -33.75 19.14 36.17
C GLU A 731 -33.94 18.19 37.36
N LYS A 732 -32.89 17.43 37.70
CA LYS A 732 -32.57 16.91 39.05
C LYS A 732 -31.27 16.12 39.02
N VAL A 733 -30.16 16.81 39.28
CA VAL A 733 -28.79 16.25 39.25
C VAL A 733 -28.42 15.47 40.53
N ASP A 734 -29.33 15.30 41.50
CA ASP A 734 -28.98 14.68 42.78
C ASP A 734 -29.22 13.16 42.89
N ASP A 735 -29.89 12.50 41.94
CA ASP A 735 -30.18 11.04 42.02
C ASP A 735 -29.36 10.15 41.05
N ALA A 736 -28.57 10.73 40.15
CA ALA A 736 -27.75 9.94 39.20
C ALA A 736 -26.46 9.35 39.81
N ALA A 737 -26.15 9.69 41.07
CA ALA A 737 -24.98 9.17 41.79
C ALA A 737 -25.27 7.90 42.62
N GLN A 738 -26.50 7.36 42.60
CA GLN A 738 -26.91 6.22 43.44
C GLN A 738 -27.41 4.98 42.67
N LYS A 739 -27.13 4.84 41.36
CA LYS A 739 -27.32 3.57 40.64
C LYS A 739 -25.99 3.07 40.06
N GLY A 740 -25.32 2.18 40.78
CA GLY A 740 -24.20 1.39 40.28
C GLY A 740 -24.66 0.36 39.24
N GLY A 741 -24.89 0.80 38.00
CA GLY A 741 -25.17 -0.05 36.84
C GLY A 741 -24.38 0.43 35.62
N ASN A 742 -23.81 -0.51 34.85
CA ASN A 742 -22.78 -0.37 33.82
C ASN A 742 -23.00 0.60 32.62
N GLY A 743 -23.87 1.60 32.68
CA GLY A 743 -23.97 2.68 31.69
C GLY A 743 -24.35 2.26 30.26
N ALA A 744 -24.73 1.00 30.04
CA ALA A 744 -25.22 0.49 28.77
C ALA A 744 -26.71 0.81 28.60
N TRP A 745 -27.13 1.24 27.42
CA TRP A 745 -28.54 1.56 27.13
C TRP A 745 -28.94 1.11 25.73
N CYS A 746 -30.23 0.88 25.52
CA CYS A 746 -30.77 0.34 24.26
C CYS A 746 -31.21 1.47 23.35
N GLN A 747 -30.48 1.71 22.26
CA GLN A 747 -30.81 2.75 21.29
C GLN A 747 -32.04 2.42 20.44
N ALA A 748 -32.17 1.18 19.99
CA ALA A 748 -33.27 0.77 19.12
C ALA A 748 -33.57 -0.72 19.28
N THR A 749 -34.85 -1.07 19.18
CA THR A 749 -35.30 -2.46 19.12
C THR A 749 -36.02 -2.69 17.79
N LEU A 750 -35.57 -3.69 17.04
CA LEU A 750 -36.22 -4.11 15.80
C LEU A 750 -36.76 -5.54 15.95
N LYS A 751 -37.87 -5.81 15.27
CA LYS A 751 -38.37 -7.17 15.09
C LYS A 751 -38.24 -7.57 13.63
N VAL A 752 -37.49 -8.64 13.37
CA VAL A 752 -37.34 -9.19 12.02
C VAL A 752 -38.29 -10.38 11.89
N THR A 753 -39.19 -10.31 10.92
CA THR A 753 -40.16 -11.37 10.63
C THR A 753 -39.92 -11.94 9.25
N ILE A 754 -39.83 -13.26 9.15
CA ILE A 754 -39.62 -13.99 7.89
C ILE A 754 -40.85 -14.83 7.61
N ARG A 755 -41.55 -14.53 6.51
CA ARG A 755 -42.78 -15.18 6.07
C ARG A 755 -42.49 -16.04 4.83
N PRO A 756 -42.62 -17.37 4.93
CA PRO A 756 -42.55 -18.27 3.78
C PRO A 756 -43.80 -18.16 2.89
N ASP A 757 -43.63 -18.29 1.57
CA ASP A 757 -44.76 -18.25 0.62
C ASP A 757 -45.53 -19.60 0.56
N ASP A 758 -44.99 -20.67 1.16
CA ASP A 758 -45.51 -22.04 1.11
C ASP A 758 -46.41 -22.43 2.30
N ASN A 759 -46.95 -21.46 3.04
CA ASN A 759 -47.75 -21.66 4.26
C ASN A 759 -47.03 -22.40 5.41
N SER A 760 -45.70 -22.54 5.36
CA SER A 760 -44.93 -22.99 6.53
C SER A 760 -44.90 -21.94 7.65
N ALA A 761 -44.51 -22.34 8.86
CA ALA A 761 -44.61 -21.49 10.05
C ALA A 761 -43.75 -20.22 9.90
N THR A 762 -44.40 -19.05 9.96
CA THR A 762 -43.73 -17.74 10.08
C THR A 762 -42.94 -17.71 11.38
N TYR A 763 -41.68 -17.27 11.30
CA TYR A 763 -40.84 -17.08 12.48
C TYR A 763 -40.32 -15.64 12.55
N SER A 764 -40.07 -15.18 13.77
CA SER A 764 -39.53 -13.85 14.03
C SER A 764 -38.48 -13.88 15.12
N TYR A 765 -37.52 -12.96 15.06
CA TYR A 765 -36.55 -12.72 16.13
C TYR A 765 -36.45 -11.23 16.38
N SER A 766 -36.14 -10.86 17.62
CA SER A 766 -35.96 -9.46 18.02
C SER A 766 -34.48 -9.14 18.14
N VAL A 767 -34.11 -7.93 17.80
CA VAL A 767 -32.74 -7.42 17.88
C VAL A 767 -32.71 -6.06 18.55
N LYS A 768 -31.71 -5.84 19.39
CA LYS A 768 -31.51 -4.61 20.14
C LYS A 768 -30.13 -4.04 19.86
N LEU A 769 -30.08 -2.76 19.49
CA LEU A 769 -28.82 -2.03 19.34
C LEU A 769 -28.48 -1.37 20.67
N TYR A 770 -27.48 -1.89 21.36
CA TYR A 770 -26.99 -1.31 22.61
C TYR A 770 -25.85 -0.33 22.36
N ARG A 771 -25.80 0.72 23.16
CA ARG A 771 -24.69 1.67 23.26
C ARG A 771 -23.93 1.45 24.56
N ASN A 772 -22.62 1.67 24.51
CA ASN A 772 -21.74 1.65 25.69
C ASN A 772 -21.85 0.32 26.49
N ALA A 773 -21.86 -0.81 25.80
CA ALA A 773 -22.10 -2.12 26.42
C ALA A 773 -20.81 -2.98 26.50
N LEU A 774 -20.62 -3.64 27.64
CA LEU A 774 -19.64 -4.70 27.82
C LEU A 774 -20.28 -6.05 27.46
N SER A 775 -19.47 -7.06 27.14
CA SER A 775 -19.92 -8.44 26.97
C SER A 775 -20.58 -8.99 28.24
N SER A 776 -20.25 -8.44 29.41
CA SER A 776 -20.87 -8.74 30.70
C SER A 776 -22.03 -7.82 31.08
N SER A 777 -22.44 -6.87 30.22
CA SER A 777 -23.57 -6.00 30.53
C SER A 777 -24.87 -6.81 30.63
N PRO A 778 -25.74 -6.51 31.61
CA PRO A 778 -27.02 -7.20 31.73
C PRO A 778 -27.89 -6.88 30.51
N LEU A 779 -28.40 -7.92 29.86
CA LEU A 779 -29.32 -7.82 28.73
C LEU A 779 -30.73 -8.22 29.20
N GLU A 780 -31.74 -7.80 28.46
CA GLU A 780 -33.11 -8.31 28.66
C GLU A 780 -33.18 -9.82 28.43
N GLU A 781 -34.10 -10.47 29.14
CA GLU A 781 -34.27 -11.92 29.09
C GLU A 781 -34.46 -12.43 27.65
N GLY A 782 -33.75 -13.50 27.31
CA GLY A 782 -33.76 -14.09 25.96
C GLY A 782 -32.86 -13.42 24.92
N PHE A 783 -32.21 -12.29 25.24
CA PHE A 783 -31.22 -11.67 24.35
C PHE A 783 -29.79 -12.17 24.60
N THR A 784 -29.04 -12.34 23.50
CA THR A 784 -27.61 -12.68 23.49
C THR A 784 -26.85 -11.66 22.67
N LEU A 785 -25.69 -11.20 23.14
CA LEU A 785 -24.85 -10.27 22.37
C LEU A 785 -24.33 -10.95 21.10
N ALA A 786 -24.44 -10.24 19.99
CA ALA A 786 -23.81 -10.59 18.73
C ALA A 786 -22.50 -9.81 18.62
N GLU A 787 -21.39 -10.45 18.99
CA GLU A 787 -20.09 -9.80 18.91
C GLU A 787 -19.76 -9.40 17.46
N PRO A 788 -19.34 -8.15 17.21
CA PRO A 788 -19.03 -7.69 15.87
C PRO A 788 -17.78 -8.40 15.34
N ALA A 789 -17.68 -8.52 14.01
CA ALA A 789 -16.49 -9.05 13.37
C ALA A 789 -15.36 -7.99 13.40
N LEU A 790 -14.46 -8.10 14.37
CA LEU A 790 -13.40 -7.11 14.60
C LEU A 790 -12.07 -7.59 14.04
N SER A 791 -11.25 -6.63 13.61
CA SER A 791 -9.82 -6.86 13.34
C SER A 791 -9.05 -6.90 14.66
N ASP A 792 -7.81 -7.36 14.69
CA ASP A 792 -7.02 -7.30 15.92
C ASP A 792 -6.78 -5.84 16.36
N TYR A 793 -6.41 -4.97 15.41
CA TYR A 793 -6.07 -3.56 15.65
C TYR A 793 -6.74 -2.65 14.63
N ALA A 794 -7.08 -1.43 15.02
CA ALA A 794 -7.80 -0.51 14.14
C ALA A 794 -6.96 -0.12 12.93
N GLU A 795 -7.62 0.06 11.79
CA GLU A 795 -7.02 0.59 10.57
C GLU A 795 -7.75 1.84 10.15
N TYR A 796 -6.97 2.88 9.90
CA TYR A 796 -7.47 4.14 9.41
C TYR A 796 -6.97 4.30 7.98
N VAL A 797 -7.89 4.46 7.04
CA VAL A 797 -7.56 4.58 5.61
C VAL A 797 -8.07 5.89 5.08
N VAL A 798 -7.18 6.72 4.53
CA VAL A 798 -7.54 7.91 3.76
C VAL A 798 -7.23 7.70 2.29
N TYR A 799 -8.07 8.24 1.41
CA TYR A 799 -7.99 7.97 -0.03
C TYR A 799 -7.34 9.12 -0.82
N LYS A 800 -7.11 10.28 -0.18
CA LYS A 800 -6.34 11.38 -0.77
C LYS A 800 -5.01 11.54 -0.02
N GLU A 801 -3.91 11.61 -0.77
CA GLU A 801 -2.58 11.80 -0.19
C GLU A 801 -2.46 13.10 0.60
N ALA A 802 -3.17 14.15 0.19
CA ALA A 802 -3.19 15.44 0.86
C ALA A 802 -3.85 15.41 2.26
N GLN A 803 -4.59 14.34 2.61
CA GLN A 803 -5.16 14.17 3.95
C GLN A 803 -4.12 13.75 5.00
N ALA A 804 -2.88 13.46 4.60
CA ALA A 804 -1.82 13.08 5.52
C ALA A 804 -0.52 13.83 5.22
N ARG A 805 0.21 14.18 6.28
CA ARG A 805 1.60 14.65 6.20
C ARG A 805 2.47 13.94 7.24
N ILE A 806 3.73 13.68 6.91
CA ILE A 806 4.68 13.04 7.82
C ILE A 806 5.15 14.11 8.81
N ARG A 807 4.98 13.86 10.11
CA ARG A 807 5.44 14.76 11.17
C ARG A 807 6.70 14.28 11.84
N TYR A 808 6.81 12.96 12.04
CA TYR A 808 7.96 12.39 12.72
C TYR A 808 8.42 11.08 12.09
N VAL A 809 9.73 10.85 12.12
CA VAL A 809 10.35 9.53 11.98
C VAL A 809 10.83 9.09 13.36
N VAL A 810 10.36 7.93 13.82
CA VAL A 810 10.70 7.35 15.12
C VAL A 810 11.66 6.19 14.90
N GLU A 811 12.85 6.30 15.48
CA GLU A 811 13.89 5.27 15.48
C GLU A 811 13.66 4.31 16.66
N VAL A 812 13.21 3.10 16.34
CA VAL A 812 12.94 2.02 17.30
C VAL A 812 14.08 1.01 17.23
N GLU A 813 14.85 0.93 18.29
CA GLU A 813 15.94 -0.03 18.45
C GLU A 813 15.44 -1.32 19.11
N THR A 814 15.88 -2.46 18.57
CA THR A 814 15.66 -3.78 19.15
C THR A 814 16.87 -4.13 20.02
N VAL A 815 16.64 -4.27 21.32
CA VAL A 815 17.65 -4.47 22.39
C VAL A 815 17.77 -5.93 22.79
#